data_AF-A0A2M8EEG8-F1
#
_entry.id   AF-A0A2M8EEG8-F1
#
_cell.length_a   1.000
_cell.length_b   1.000
_cell.length_c   1.000
_cell.angle_alpha   90.00
_cell.angle_beta   90.00
_cell.angle_gamma   90.00
#
_symmetry.space_group_name_H-M   'P 1'
#
loop_
_entity.id
_entity.type
_entity.pdbx_description
1 polymer ?
#
loop_
_entity_poly.entity_id
_entity_poly.type
_entity_poly.pdbx_seq_one_letter_code
_entity_poly.pdbx_strand_id
1 'polypeptide(L)'
;AMGHVILKDFYFPEKGERSAYFDNYVRRYTDMPMLVMLKEKVLPDGQTVMVPDRYVRASDFNGKLGAANNPEWKTVALDMSGKVVLPNGAIGFRWGADGRADAGQWNLEAREARHGTEVKLKLTVMEGEQASSETAKVGFPYFGGIVSEHFPNNASGDAASNVLVRTVPVQRISLGKEGDQREALVATVFDLQVANYGVARGLPGEMAAKDFNDDTPYTPAWQERITGTPREQLITVAHQFAENADKTHGKSMVIIGAAMNHWFHADMNYRGVINMLMMCGCIGQSGGGWAHYVGQEKLRPQTGWTALAFALDWIRPPRQMNGTSFFYAHTDQWRYETVGVDEILSPLADKAKFGGSMIDYNVRAERMGWLPSAPQLKTNPLEVVRAAEAANMEPKDYLVKGLKDGSQVMSCEDPDHPNNWPRNLFVWRSNILGSSGKGHEYFLKHLLGTKNGVQGKDLGAQDGRPTEVVWHDQAPEGKLDLVVTLDFRMSTTCLYSDIVLPSATWYEKNDMNTSDMHPFIHPLSAAVDPAWQSRSDWEIYKGFAKKFSELCVGHLGVEREMVLTPIMHDTPAEMAQPFGVQEWKKGEIDLIPGKTAPSFAVVERDYPNVYKRFTAVGPLMSKIGNGGKGISWNTQIEVKQLGELNGLVTDAGVTCGMPKIETDIDACEVILQLAPETNGHVAVKAWEALGKQTGLDHTHLAIHREDEKIRYRDIQAQPRKIISSPTWSGIESETVSYNAGYTNVHEMIPWRTLTGRQQFYMDHPWMTAFGEGFSSYRPPVDLKTTHAMQDRKPNGNKEIALNFITPHQKWGIHSTYSDNLHMLTLSR
;
A
#
# COMPACT_ATOMS: atom_id res chain seq x y z
N ALA A 1 -2.68 25.20 -4.20
CA ALA A 1 -3.57 26.22 -4.80
C ALA A 1 -5.05 25.91 -4.64
N MET A 2 -5.63 24.90 -5.30
CA MET A 2 -7.08 24.64 -5.16
C MET A 2 -7.49 24.39 -3.69
N GLY A 3 -6.75 23.55 -2.97
CA GLY A 3 -6.99 23.36 -1.53
C GLY A 3 -6.79 24.64 -0.68
N HIS A 4 -5.95 25.59 -1.12
CA HIS A 4 -5.79 26.88 -0.43
C HIS A 4 -7.07 27.72 -0.59
N VAL A 5 -7.61 27.79 -1.80
CA VAL A 5 -8.90 28.47 -2.07
C VAL A 5 -10.04 27.85 -1.26
N ILE A 6 -10.10 26.51 -1.20
CA ILE A 6 -11.12 25.79 -0.43
C ILE A 6 -11.03 26.14 1.06
N LEU A 7 -9.84 26.08 1.65
CA LEU A 7 -9.64 26.44 3.05
C LEU A 7 -9.95 27.92 3.31
N LYS A 8 -9.47 28.83 2.46
CA LYS A 8 -9.70 30.26 2.62
C LYS A 8 -11.20 30.59 2.56
N ASP A 9 -11.93 30.10 1.56
CA ASP A 9 -13.29 30.60 1.32
C ASP A 9 -14.41 29.74 1.92
N PHE A 10 -14.17 28.47 2.26
CA PHE A 10 -15.20 27.59 2.85
C PHE A 10 -14.96 27.27 4.33
N TYR A 11 -13.73 27.47 4.84
CA TYR A 11 -13.39 27.27 6.25
C TYR A 11 -13.14 28.58 6.99
N PHE A 12 -12.59 29.59 6.32
CA PHE A 12 -12.33 30.92 6.87
C PHE A 12 -12.91 32.06 6.00
N PRO A 13 -14.20 31.97 5.60
CA PRO A 13 -14.80 32.94 4.69
C PRO A 13 -14.68 34.36 5.24
N GLU A 14 -14.34 35.32 4.38
CA GLU A 14 -14.34 36.75 4.74
C GLU A 14 -15.76 37.26 5.01
N LYS A 15 -16.76 36.64 4.37
CA LYS A 15 -18.19 36.95 4.49
C LYS A 15 -18.99 35.65 4.51
N GLY A 16 -19.94 35.56 5.43
CA GLY A 16 -20.80 34.37 5.59
C GLY A 16 -20.27 33.42 6.66
N GLU A 17 -20.80 32.20 6.66
CA GLU A 17 -20.45 31.17 7.64
C GLU A 17 -19.64 30.06 6.98
N ARG A 18 -18.74 29.44 7.75
CA ARG A 18 -18.03 28.22 7.36
C ARG A 18 -19.04 27.13 6.98
N SER A 19 -18.73 26.35 5.94
CA SER A 19 -19.57 25.20 5.54
C SER A 19 -19.79 24.24 6.71
N ALA A 20 -21.04 24.10 7.14
CA ALA A 20 -21.43 23.19 8.21
C ALA A 20 -21.22 21.72 7.81
N TYR A 21 -21.44 21.38 6.54
CA TYR A 21 -21.22 20.04 6.02
C TYR A 21 -19.73 19.67 6.07
N PHE A 22 -18.86 20.53 5.54
CA PHE A 22 -17.42 20.29 5.54
C PHE A 22 -16.85 20.24 6.95
N ASP A 23 -17.25 21.18 7.81
CA ASP A 23 -16.83 21.21 9.22
C ASP A 23 -17.17 19.90 9.95
N ASN A 24 -18.41 19.42 9.82
CA ASN A 24 -18.83 18.18 10.45
C ASN A 24 -18.07 16.97 9.89
N TYR A 25 -17.92 16.92 8.55
CA TYR A 25 -17.25 15.81 7.88
C TYR A 25 -15.81 15.65 8.37
N VAL A 26 -14.99 16.70 8.28
CA VAL A 26 -13.58 16.58 8.65
C VAL A 26 -13.37 16.35 10.14
N ARG A 27 -14.26 16.87 10.98
CA ARG A 27 -14.22 16.65 12.42
C ARG A 27 -14.41 15.20 12.81
N ARG A 28 -15.19 14.44 12.04
CA ARG A 28 -15.51 13.04 12.33
C ARG A 28 -14.65 12.05 11.58
N TYR A 29 -14.36 12.31 10.31
CA TYR A 29 -13.84 11.29 9.40
C TYR A 29 -12.37 11.47 9.02
N THR A 30 -11.69 12.49 9.55
CA THR A 30 -10.28 12.73 9.30
C THR A 30 -9.50 12.84 10.61
N ASP A 31 -8.18 12.86 10.51
CA ASP A 31 -7.26 13.10 11.62
C ASP A 31 -7.12 14.58 11.98
N MET A 32 -7.84 15.50 11.31
CA MET A 32 -7.76 16.94 11.55
C MET A 32 -7.88 17.37 13.03
N PRO A 33 -8.75 16.76 13.87
CA PRO A 33 -8.83 17.07 15.31
C PRO A 33 -7.67 16.53 16.16
N MET A 34 -6.86 15.60 15.63
CA MET A 34 -5.87 14.88 16.43
C MET A 34 -4.69 15.78 16.77
N LEU A 35 -4.13 15.58 17.97
CA LEU A 35 -3.02 16.38 18.48
C LEU A 35 -1.67 15.85 18.00
N VAL A 36 -0.85 16.76 17.48
CA VAL A 36 0.53 16.53 17.07
C VAL A 36 1.45 17.27 18.04
N MET A 37 2.47 16.58 18.57
CA MET A 37 3.52 17.23 19.35
C MET A 37 4.38 18.09 18.45
N LEU A 38 4.82 19.22 18.96
CA LEU A 38 5.81 20.06 18.32
C LEU A 38 7.16 19.91 19.02
N LYS A 39 8.22 19.79 18.24
CA LYS A 39 9.60 19.78 18.77
C LYS A 39 10.38 20.99 18.26
N GLU A 40 11.31 21.47 19.08
CA GLU A 40 12.22 22.54 18.69
C GLU A 40 13.21 22.06 17.62
N LYS A 41 13.52 22.94 16.67
CA LYS A 41 14.53 22.76 15.63
C LYS A 41 15.26 24.08 15.41
N VAL A 42 16.58 24.02 15.43
CA VAL A 42 17.43 25.13 14.98
C VAL A 42 17.62 24.98 13.47
N LEU A 43 17.25 26.01 12.71
CA LEU A 43 17.43 26.09 11.27
C LEU A 43 18.89 26.45 10.92
N PRO A 44 19.34 26.23 9.66
CA PRO A 44 20.71 26.55 9.26
C PRO A 44 21.13 28.03 9.45
N ASP A 45 20.18 28.96 9.48
CA ASP A 45 20.40 30.38 9.71
C ASP A 45 20.46 30.77 11.21
N GLY A 46 20.33 29.78 12.11
CA GLY A 46 20.33 29.96 13.57
C GLY A 46 18.96 30.25 14.17
N GLN A 47 17.91 30.42 13.37
CA GLN A 47 16.55 30.61 13.87
C GLN A 47 16.05 29.34 14.57
N THR A 48 15.50 29.48 15.78
CA THR A 48 14.80 28.37 16.45
C THR A 48 13.32 28.42 16.08
N VAL A 49 12.81 27.33 15.52
CA VAL A 49 11.39 27.13 15.17
C VAL A 49 10.90 25.84 15.77
N MET A 50 9.58 25.67 15.80
CA MET A 50 8.96 24.38 16.07
C MET A 50 8.80 23.58 14.77
N VAL A 51 8.75 22.26 14.84
CA VAL A 51 8.39 21.39 13.70
C VAL A 51 7.41 20.32 14.15
N PRO A 52 6.46 19.87 13.30
CA PRO A 52 5.59 18.75 13.60
C PRO A 52 6.40 17.47 13.88
N ASP A 53 6.12 16.83 15.01
CA ASP A 53 6.68 15.54 15.40
C ASP A 53 5.57 14.46 15.42
N ARG A 54 5.63 13.45 16.29
CA ARG A 54 4.60 12.40 16.28
C ARG A 54 3.26 12.86 16.86
N TYR A 55 2.20 12.12 16.55
CA TYR A 55 0.93 12.27 17.28
C TYR A 55 1.15 12.08 18.79
N VAL A 56 0.40 12.84 19.58
CA VAL A 56 0.24 12.56 21.01
C VAL A 56 -0.54 11.24 21.15
N ARG A 57 -0.04 10.34 21.99
CA ARG A 57 -0.65 9.03 22.25
C ARG A 57 -1.18 8.96 23.67
N ALA A 58 -2.16 8.09 23.93
CA ALA A 58 -2.68 7.88 25.28
C ALA A 58 -1.58 7.49 26.27
N SER A 59 -0.57 6.74 25.82
CA SER A 59 0.61 6.36 26.61
C SER A 59 1.47 7.53 27.09
N ASP A 60 1.33 8.72 26.51
CA ASP A 60 2.11 9.89 26.91
C ASP A 60 1.61 10.53 28.21
N PHE A 61 0.41 10.19 28.67
CA PHE A 61 -0.21 10.76 29.87
C PHE A 61 -0.01 9.89 31.10
N ASN A 62 -0.04 10.51 32.29
CA ASN A 62 -0.13 9.78 33.54
C ASN A 62 -1.37 8.86 33.55
N GLY A 63 -1.22 7.64 34.05
CA GLY A 63 -2.30 6.65 34.02
C GLY A 63 -2.79 6.27 32.62
N LYS A 64 -2.09 6.69 31.55
CA LYS A 64 -2.36 6.34 30.14
C LYS A 64 -3.78 6.66 29.67
N LEU A 65 -4.40 7.70 30.26
CA LEU A 65 -5.82 8.02 30.09
C LEU A 65 -6.75 6.79 30.32
N GLY A 66 -6.40 5.90 31.26
CA GLY A 66 -7.20 4.70 31.54
C GLY A 66 -7.12 3.59 30.47
N ALA A 67 -6.34 3.78 29.40
CA ALA A 67 -6.17 2.77 28.36
C ALA A 67 -5.17 1.68 28.81
N ALA A 68 -5.70 0.53 29.23
CA ALA A 68 -4.88 -0.63 29.61
C ALA A 68 -4.29 -1.36 28.38
N ASN A 69 -5.03 -1.40 27.27
CA ASN A 69 -4.67 -2.08 26.03
C ASN A 69 -4.15 -1.08 24.98
N ASN A 70 -2.99 -1.39 24.38
CA ASN A 70 -2.31 -0.64 23.31
C ASN A 70 -2.35 0.91 23.43
N PRO A 71 -2.05 1.50 24.59
CA PRO A 71 -2.13 2.95 24.81
C PRO A 71 -1.22 3.77 23.87
N GLU A 72 -0.11 3.19 23.41
CA GLU A 72 0.83 3.80 22.47
C GLU A 72 0.30 3.89 21.03
N TRP A 73 -0.78 3.17 20.72
CA TRP A 73 -1.41 3.11 19.40
C TRP A 73 -2.76 3.85 19.36
N LYS A 74 -3.06 4.67 20.36
CA LYS A 74 -4.31 5.42 20.46
C LYS A 74 -4.03 6.92 20.48
N THR A 75 -4.45 7.61 19.42
CA THR A 75 -4.31 9.06 19.27
C THR A 75 -5.33 9.82 20.11
N VAL A 76 -5.00 11.04 20.50
CA VAL A 76 -5.86 11.90 21.34
C VAL A 76 -6.27 13.19 20.62
N ALA A 77 -7.35 13.79 21.11
CA ALA A 77 -7.89 15.07 20.63
C ALA A 77 -8.36 15.93 21.81
N LEU A 78 -8.80 17.16 21.54
CA LEU A 78 -9.47 18.02 22.52
C LEU A 78 -10.99 18.00 22.30
N ASP A 79 -11.79 18.01 23.36
CA ASP A 79 -13.23 18.29 23.28
C ASP A 79 -13.50 19.80 23.29
N MET A 80 -14.76 20.20 23.07
CA MET A 80 -15.17 21.62 23.06
C MET A 80 -14.89 22.36 24.39
N SER A 81 -14.80 21.66 25.53
CA SER A 81 -14.45 22.25 26.83
C SER A 81 -12.94 22.48 26.99
N GLY A 82 -12.11 21.91 26.11
CA GLY A 82 -10.65 21.98 26.16
C GLY A 82 -9.99 20.79 26.84
N LYS A 83 -10.75 19.74 27.20
CA LYS A 83 -10.19 18.53 27.82
C LYS A 83 -9.62 17.59 26.77
N VAL A 84 -8.50 16.94 27.11
CA VAL A 84 -7.97 15.84 26.31
C VAL A 84 -8.88 14.62 26.44
N VAL A 85 -9.28 14.08 25.29
CA VAL A 85 -10.13 12.91 25.14
C VAL A 85 -9.49 11.86 24.26
N LEU A 86 -9.95 10.62 24.43
CA LEU A 86 -9.51 9.46 23.67
C LEU A 86 -10.64 9.03 22.73
N PRO A 87 -10.72 9.57 21.49
CA PRO A 87 -11.78 9.20 20.57
C PRO A 87 -11.70 7.72 20.18
N ASN A 88 -12.85 7.08 19.96
CA ASN A 88 -12.91 5.72 19.43
C ASN A 88 -12.18 5.59 18.07
N GLY A 89 -11.87 4.36 17.67
CA GLY A 89 -11.48 4.04 16.28
C GLY A 89 -9.99 3.98 15.97
N ALA A 90 -9.11 4.57 16.79
CA ALA A 90 -7.66 4.44 16.61
C ALA A 90 -7.20 2.96 16.58
N ILE A 91 -6.09 2.67 15.89
CA ILE A 91 -5.68 1.29 15.60
C ILE A 91 -5.48 0.45 16.86
N GLY A 92 -5.07 1.07 17.98
CA GLY A 92 -4.93 0.42 19.27
C GLY A 92 -6.22 -0.20 19.84
N PHE A 93 -7.40 0.19 19.35
CA PHE A 93 -8.69 -0.42 19.73
C PHE A 93 -9.02 -1.69 18.93
N ARG A 94 -8.42 -1.85 17.75
CA ARG A 94 -8.72 -2.96 16.83
C ARG A 94 -8.31 -4.31 17.41
N TRP A 95 -7.14 -4.36 18.04
CA TRP A 95 -6.50 -5.58 18.49
C TRP A 95 -6.34 -5.62 20.01
N GLY A 96 -6.15 -6.84 20.54
CA GLY A 96 -5.92 -7.10 21.95
C GLY A 96 -6.45 -8.48 22.33
N ALA A 97 -6.18 -8.92 23.55
CA ALA A 97 -6.72 -10.17 24.06
C ALA A 97 -8.26 -10.16 24.11
N ASP A 98 -8.86 -11.33 24.01
CA ASP A 98 -10.31 -11.50 24.18
C ASP A 98 -10.75 -11.10 25.61
N GLY A 99 -11.94 -10.53 25.73
CA GLY A 99 -12.49 -10.06 27.01
C GLY A 99 -11.94 -8.72 27.52
N ARG A 100 -11.12 -8.02 26.72
CA ARG A 100 -10.65 -6.67 27.04
C ARG A 100 -11.81 -5.66 27.18
N ALA A 101 -11.66 -4.71 28.10
CA ALA A 101 -12.71 -3.71 28.40
C ALA A 101 -13.00 -2.74 27.25
N ASP A 102 -12.06 -2.55 26.33
CA ASP A 102 -12.17 -1.68 25.16
C ASP A 102 -12.56 -2.44 23.88
N ALA A 103 -13.02 -3.69 23.98
CA ALA A 103 -13.58 -4.43 22.86
C ALA A 103 -14.83 -3.71 22.32
N GLY A 104 -14.98 -3.68 20.99
CA GLY A 104 -16.07 -2.94 20.34
C GLY A 104 -15.90 -1.43 20.31
N GLN A 105 -14.74 -0.88 20.67
CA GLN A 105 -14.45 0.57 20.56
C GLN A 105 -13.70 0.94 19.26
N TRP A 106 -13.50 -0.02 18.34
CA TRP A 106 -12.91 0.25 17.03
C TRP A 106 -14.00 0.70 16.04
N ASN A 107 -14.56 1.88 16.28
CA ASN A 107 -15.59 2.51 15.45
C ASN A 107 -15.42 4.03 15.38
N LEU A 108 -16.17 4.67 14.48
CA LEU A 108 -16.15 6.12 14.25
C LEU A 108 -17.34 6.84 14.92
N GLU A 109 -17.98 6.22 15.90
CA GLU A 109 -18.94 6.93 16.75
C GLU A 109 -18.27 8.16 17.37
N ALA A 110 -19.02 9.24 17.52
CA ALA A 110 -18.55 10.48 18.15
C ALA A 110 -18.52 10.31 19.67
N ARG A 111 -17.74 9.34 20.17
CA ARG A 111 -17.60 8.99 21.58
C ARG A 111 -16.14 9.00 22.01
N GLU A 112 -15.92 9.29 23.28
CA GLU A 112 -14.64 9.06 23.93
C GLU A 112 -14.64 7.74 24.71
N ALA A 113 -13.51 7.03 24.67
CA ALA A 113 -13.40 5.64 25.06
C ALA A 113 -13.40 5.38 26.58
N ARG A 114 -13.12 6.38 27.43
CA ARG A 114 -12.98 6.17 28.88
C ARG A 114 -14.31 6.02 29.59
N HIS A 115 -15.27 6.87 29.25
CA HIS A 115 -16.60 6.94 29.87
C HIS A 115 -17.72 6.68 28.85
N GLY A 116 -17.38 6.51 27.57
CA GLY A 116 -18.36 6.24 26.51
C GLY A 116 -19.26 7.45 26.20
N THR A 117 -18.91 8.64 26.68
CA THR A 117 -19.72 9.84 26.49
C THR A 117 -19.60 10.37 25.07
N GLU A 118 -20.69 10.91 24.54
CA GLU A 118 -20.67 11.62 23.26
C GLU A 118 -19.72 12.83 23.34
N VAL A 119 -18.93 13.04 22.29
CA VAL A 119 -17.91 14.09 22.25
C VAL A 119 -17.87 14.76 20.89
N LYS A 120 -17.84 16.10 20.91
CA LYS A 120 -17.49 16.92 19.75
C LYS A 120 -16.03 17.36 19.90
N LEU A 121 -15.18 16.87 19.00
CA LEU A 121 -13.74 17.17 19.00
C LEU A 121 -13.48 18.56 18.43
N LYS A 122 -12.56 19.33 18.98
CA LYS A 122 -12.08 20.60 18.40
C LYS A 122 -11.26 20.33 17.15
N LEU A 123 -11.48 21.12 16.09
CA LEU A 123 -10.62 21.15 14.93
C LEU A 123 -9.44 22.08 15.12
N THR A 124 -9.65 23.29 15.65
CA THR A 124 -8.58 24.24 15.97
C THR A 124 -8.46 24.43 17.48
N VAL A 125 -7.26 24.65 17.99
CA VAL A 125 -7.11 25.04 19.41
C VAL A 125 -7.74 26.41 19.70
N MET A 126 -8.07 27.19 18.66
CA MET A 126 -8.71 28.51 18.77
C MET A 126 -10.23 28.46 19.03
N GLU A 127 -10.87 27.29 19.02
CA GLU A 127 -12.32 27.17 19.21
C GLU A 127 -12.70 26.54 20.55
N GLY A 128 -13.97 26.68 20.96
CA GLY A 128 -14.52 26.12 22.20
C GLY A 128 -14.31 27.00 23.44
N GLU A 129 -14.66 26.47 24.61
CA GLU A 129 -14.72 27.22 25.87
C GLU A 129 -13.33 27.68 26.34
N GLN A 130 -12.32 26.82 26.14
CA GLN A 130 -10.91 27.11 26.40
C GLN A 130 -10.16 27.28 25.08
N ALA A 131 -10.49 28.32 24.32
CA ALA A 131 -9.76 28.69 23.12
C ALA A 131 -8.36 29.21 23.47
N SER A 132 -7.34 28.71 22.79
CA SER A 132 -5.97 29.20 22.93
C SER A 132 -5.70 30.38 22.00
N SER A 133 -5.03 31.41 22.52
CA SER A 133 -4.45 32.51 21.75
C SER A 133 -2.92 32.40 21.61
N GLU A 134 -2.30 31.38 22.21
CA GLU A 134 -0.86 31.15 22.07
C GLU A 134 -0.54 30.73 20.63
N THR A 135 0.55 31.26 20.08
CA THR A 135 1.02 30.91 18.72
C THR A 135 2.49 30.55 18.74
N ALA A 136 2.91 29.69 17.81
CA ALA A 136 4.30 29.34 17.57
C ALA A 136 4.68 29.55 16.11
N LYS A 137 5.98 29.76 15.87
CA LYS A 137 6.58 29.72 14.53
C LYS A 137 6.93 28.27 14.20
N VAL A 138 6.25 27.68 13.22
CA VAL A 138 6.40 26.28 12.82
C VAL A 138 7.01 26.19 11.43
N GLY A 139 8.06 25.39 11.27
CA GLY A 139 8.73 25.12 9.99
C GLY A 139 8.11 23.95 9.23
N PHE A 140 7.88 24.14 7.94
CA PHE A 140 7.42 23.12 6.98
C PHE A 140 8.43 22.99 5.83
N PRO A 141 8.70 21.77 5.34
CA PRO A 141 9.61 21.59 4.21
C PRO A 141 8.99 22.15 2.92
N TYR A 142 9.81 22.76 2.08
CA TYR A 142 9.38 23.27 0.78
C TYR A 142 10.36 22.92 -0.32
N PHE A 143 9.85 22.21 -1.34
CA PHE A 143 10.62 21.71 -2.46
C PHE A 143 10.35 22.48 -3.77
N GLY A 144 9.40 23.42 -3.77
CA GLY A 144 9.07 24.20 -4.98
C GLY A 144 10.15 25.20 -5.40
N GLY A 145 11.14 25.45 -4.54
CA GLY A 145 12.32 26.24 -4.85
C GLY A 145 13.43 25.44 -5.52
N ILE A 146 13.38 24.11 -5.44
CA ILE A 146 14.39 23.23 -6.03
C ILE A 146 14.34 23.36 -7.55
N VAL A 147 15.50 23.56 -8.15
CA VAL A 147 15.66 23.58 -9.59
C VAL A 147 15.55 22.14 -10.09
N SER A 148 14.52 21.87 -10.89
CA SER A 148 14.42 20.67 -11.70
C SER A 148 14.65 21.06 -13.14
N GLU A 149 15.55 20.35 -13.82
CA GLU A 149 15.81 20.61 -15.24
C GLU A 149 14.50 20.54 -16.03
N HIS A 150 14.26 21.54 -16.89
CA HIS A 150 13.06 21.69 -17.73
C HIS A 150 11.72 22.02 -17.02
N PHE A 151 11.70 22.25 -15.71
CA PHE A 151 10.48 22.65 -14.98
C PHE A 151 10.64 24.01 -14.29
N PRO A 152 9.62 24.87 -14.29
CA PRO A 152 9.65 26.11 -13.53
C PRO A 152 9.77 25.85 -12.02
N ASN A 153 10.51 26.71 -11.33
CA ASN A 153 10.61 26.73 -9.87
C ASN A 153 10.27 28.11 -9.29
N ASN A 154 10.03 28.14 -7.98
CA ASN A 154 9.78 29.34 -7.20
C ASN A 154 10.72 29.36 -5.98
N ALA A 155 11.83 30.09 -6.11
CA ALA A 155 12.91 30.18 -5.11
C ALA A 155 13.03 31.57 -4.45
N SER A 156 12.03 32.44 -4.62
CA SER A 156 12.04 33.83 -4.12
C SER A 156 11.25 34.00 -2.82
N GLY A 157 11.62 34.98 -1.98
CA GLY A 157 10.89 35.27 -0.74
C GLY A 157 11.00 34.16 0.31
N ASP A 158 9.89 33.80 0.96
CA ASP A 158 9.81 32.73 1.97
C ASP A 158 10.32 31.37 1.47
N ALA A 159 10.35 31.16 0.15
CA ALA A 159 10.83 29.95 -0.50
C ALA A 159 12.36 29.79 -0.51
N ALA A 160 13.13 30.87 -0.26
CA ALA A 160 14.58 30.89 -0.46
C ALA A 160 15.36 29.99 0.52
N SER A 161 14.78 29.69 1.69
CA SER A 161 15.39 28.84 2.73
C SER A 161 15.04 27.36 2.60
N ASN A 162 14.18 26.98 1.63
CA ASN A 162 13.53 25.67 1.52
C ASN A 162 12.70 25.25 2.76
N VAL A 163 12.50 26.16 3.73
CA VAL A 163 11.71 25.94 4.95
C VAL A 163 10.70 27.07 5.10
N LEU A 164 9.41 26.75 5.01
CA LEU A 164 8.33 27.71 5.22
C LEU A 164 8.08 27.83 6.72
N VAL A 165 8.36 29.01 7.27
CA VAL A 165 7.97 29.32 8.64
C VAL A 165 6.57 29.90 8.62
N ARG A 166 5.66 29.31 9.38
CA ARG A 166 4.24 29.69 9.47
C ARG A 166 3.84 29.93 10.91
N THR A 167 2.85 30.78 11.11
CA THR A 167 2.30 31.03 12.47
C THR A 167 1.17 30.06 12.73
N VAL A 168 1.29 29.26 13.78
CA VAL A 168 0.35 28.19 14.14
C VAL A 168 -0.17 28.43 15.55
N PRO A 169 -1.49 28.40 15.79
CA PRO A 169 -2.04 28.43 17.13
C PRO A 169 -1.71 27.11 17.82
N VAL A 170 -1.30 27.20 19.08
CA VAL A 170 -0.79 26.06 19.84
C VAL A 170 -1.43 26.03 21.21
N GLN A 171 -1.35 24.88 21.86
CA GLN A 171 -1.75 24.72 23.25
C GLN A 171 -0.68 23.91 24.00
N ARG A 172 -0.47 24.25 25.27
CA ARG A 172 0.37 23.45 26.17
C ARG A 172 -0.48 22.41 26.86
N ILE A 173 0.04 21.19 26.91
CA ILE A 173 -0.56 20.09 27.66
C ILE A 173 0.48 19.45 28.57
N SER A 174 0.05 18.97 29.73
CA SER A 174 0.91 18.23 30.66
C SER A 174 0.92 16.74 30.28
N LEU A 175 2.12 16.21 30.08
CA LEU A 175 2.42 14.80 29.78
C LEU A 175 3.32 14.21 30.86
N GLY A 176 3.51 12.89 30.85
CA GLY A 176 4.37 12.19 31.80
C GLY A 176 3.64 11.74 33.07
N LYS A 177 4.36 11.02 33.94
CA LYS A 177 3.83 10.48 35.20
C LYS A 177 3.80 11.56 36.28
N GLU A 178 3.06 11.31 37.35
CA GLU A 178 3.13 12.15 38.55
C GLU A 178 4.58 12.18 39.10
N GLY A 179 5.11 13.38 39.32
CA GLY A 179 6.52 13.60 39.70
C GLY A 179 7.50 13.84 38.54
N ASP A 180 7.17 13.41 37.31
CA ASP A 180 7.97 13.58 36.08
C ASP A 180 7.15 14.27 34.97
N GLN A 181 6.27 15.19 35.37
CA GLN A 181 5.42 15.90 34.42
C GLN A 181 6.27 16.83 33.54
N ARG A 182 6.00 16.79 32.23
CA ARG A 182 6.58 17.71 31.26
C ARG A 182 5.47 18.43 30.51
N GLU A 183 5.68 19.70 30.22
CA GLU A 183 4.84 20.38 29.24
C GLU A 183 5.23 19.95 27.83
N ALA A 184 4.22 19.75 26.98
CA ALA A 184 4.39 19.59 25.55
C ALA A 184 3.56 20.64 24.82
N LEU A 185 4.18 21.28 23.83
CA LEU A 185 3.49 22.16 22.90
C LEU A 185 2.84 21.31 21.82
N VAL A 186 1.54 21.51 21.60
CA VAL A 186 0.76 20.76 20.62
C VAL A 186 -0.02 21.68 19.70
N ALA A 187 -0.29 21.19 18.50
CA ALA A 187 -1.26 21.76 17.56
C ALA A 187 -2.16 20.63 17.05
N THR A 188 -3.35 20.97 16.55
CA THR A 188 -4.14 19.99 15.81
C THR A 188 -3.58 19.81 14.40
N VAL A 189 -3.86 18.67 13.78
CA VAL A 189 -3.55 18.45 12.35
C VAL A 189 -4.22 19.52 11.47
N PHE A 190 -5.44 19.96 11.81
CA PHE A 190 -6.11 21.05 11.10
C PHE A 190 -5.30 22.35 11.14
N ASP A 191 -4.83 22.76 12.32
CA ASP A 191 -4.07 24.01 12.48
C ASP A 191 -2.75 23.99 11.71
N LEU A 192 -2.09 22.82 11.66
CA LEU A 192 -0.89 22.59 10.89
C LEU A 192 -1.16 22.56 9.38
N GLN A 193 -2.24 21.92 8.96
CA GLN A 193 -2.64 21.83 7.55
C GLN A 193 -2.99 23.21 6.98
N VAL A 194 -3.77 24.02 7.70
CA VAL A 194 -4.14 25.38 7.28
C VAL A 194 -2.89 26.27 7.16
N ALA A 195 -1.96 26.15 8.10
CA ALA A 195 -0.69 26.86 8.05
C ALA A 195 0.20 26.39 6.90
N ASN A 196 0.30 25.09 6.65
CA ASN A 196 1.06 24.52 5.52
C ASN A 196 0.55 25.04 4.16
N TYR A 197 -0.77 25.20 4.01
CA TYR A 197 -1.38 25.80 2.82
C TYR A 197 -1.24 27.32 2.75
N GLY A 198 -0.69 27.97 3.78
CA GLY A 198 -0.45 29.42 3.80
C GLY A 198 -1.72 30.27 3.94
N VAL A 199 -2.77 29.75 4.58
CA VAL A 199 -4.04 30.49 4.77
C VAL A 199 -4.00 31.31 6.05
N ALA A 200 -4.29 32.61 5.94
CA ALA A 200 -4.39 33.51 7.09
C ALA A 200 -5.70 33.30 7.88
N ARG A 201 -5.60 33.32 9.21
CA ARG A 201 -6.69 33.14 10.19
C ARG A 201 -6.94 34.35 11.08
N GLY A 202 -6.20 35.44 10.87
CA GLY A 202 -6.32 36.67 11.67
C GLY A 202 -5.47 36.64 12.94
N LEU A 203 -4.41 35.84 12.98
CA LEU A 203 -3.49 35.79 14.12
C LEU A 203 -2.56 37.02 14.15
N PRO A 204 -2.16 37.51 15.33
CA PRO A 204 -1.19 38.61 15.42
C PRO A 204 0.15 38.24 14.76
N GLY A 205 0.60 39.04 13.79
CA GLY A 205 1.86 38.81 13.08
C GLY A 205 1.90 37.48 12.30
N GLU A 206 0.73 37.04 11.82
CA GLU A 206 0.58 35.79 11.09
C GLU A 206 1.40 35.79 9.80
N MET A 207 2.22 34.73 9.64
CA MET A 207 2.99 34.49 8.43
C MET A 207 2.20 33.55 7.54
N ALA A 208 1.41 34.14 6.64
CA ALA A 208 0.52 33.49 5.69
C ALA A 208 0.33 34.41 4.46
N ALA A 209 -0.27 33.87 3.39
CA ALA A 209 -0.56 34.65 2.20
C ALA A 209 -1.58 35.76 2.49
N LYS A 210 -1.38 36.94 1.88
CA LYS A 210 -2.30 38.07 2.02
C LYS A 210 -3.61 37.85 1.26
N ASP A 211 -3.50 37.35 0.03
CA ASP A 211 -4.60 37.08 -0.88
C ASP A 211 -4.16 36.05 -1.94
N PHE A 212 -5.01 35.79 -2.93
CA PHE A 212 -4.71 34.84 -4.00
C PHE A 212 -3.64 35.30 -5.00
N ASN A 213 -3.30 36.59 -5.01
CA ASN A 213 -2.29 37.20 -5.88
C ASN A 213 -0.90 37.27 -5.26
N ASP A 214 -0.78 37.01 -3.96
CA ASP A 214 0.47 36.86 -3.25
C ASP A 214 1.24 35.62 -3.74
N ASP A 215 2.49 35.78 -4.20
CA ASP A 215 3.38 34.69 -4.65
C ASP A 215 3.94 33.86 -3.48
N THR A 216 3.10 33.64 -2.47
CA THR A 216 3.37 32.77 -1.33
C THR A 216 3.14 31.30 -1.73
N PRO A 217 4.00 30.35 -1.31
CA PRO A 217 3.84 28.95 -1.63
C PRO A 217 2.41 28.41 -1.45
N TYR A 218 1.95 27.72 -2.49
CA TYR A 218 0.63 27.09 -2.62
C TYR A 218 -0.57 28.02 -2.85
N THR A 219 -0.39 29.34 -3.03
CA THR A 219 -1.45 30.23 -3.53
C THR A 219 -1.74 30.01 -5.02
N PRO A 220 -2.84 30.57 -5.57
CA PRO A 220 -3.06 30.62 -7.01
C PRO A 220 -1.96 31.34 -7.79
N ALA A 221 -1.42 32.47 -7.31
CA ALA A 221 -0.30 33.16 -7.96
C ALA A 221 0.97 32.28 -8.05
N TRP A 222 1.31 31.60 -6.96
CA TRP A 222 2.44 30.68 -6.93
C TRP A 222 2.25 29.52 -7.91
N GLN A 223 1.05 28.95 -7.97
CA GLN A 223 0.78 27.80 -8.85
C GLN A 223 0.81 28.18 -10.32
N GLU A 224 0.38 29.39 -10.69
CA GLU A 224 0.44 29.88 -12.06
C GLU A 224 1.90 29.90 -12.55
N ARG A 225 2.84 30.32 -11.71
CA ARG A 225 4.27 30.29 -12.02
C ARG A 225 4.83 28.88 -12.20
N ILE A 226 4.41 27.93 -11.36
CA ILE A 226 4.91 26.54 -11.40
C ILE A 226 4.34 25.76 -12.58
N THR A 227 3.06 25.92 -12.87
CA THR A 227 2.33 25.04 -13.79
C THR A 227 1.96 25.71 -15.12
N GLY A 228 2.05 27.04 -15.21
CA GLY A 228 1.58 27.82 -16.36
C GLY A 228 0.05 27.93 -16.50
N THR A 229 -0.74 27.29 -15.62
CA THR A 229 -2.21 27.38 -15.68
C THR A 229 -2.69 28.69 -15.07
N PRO A 230 -3.56 29.47 -15.75
CA PRO A 230 -4.03 30.76 -15.24
C PRO A 230 -4.73 30.66 -13.88
N ARG A 231 -4.34 31.53 -12.93
CA ARG A 231 -4.84 31.53 -11.55
C ARG A 231 -6.35 31.73 -11.45
N GLU A 232 -6.93 32.57 -12.32
CA GLU A 232 -8.37 32.83 -12.34
C GLU A 232 -9.19 31.59 -12.70
N GLN A 233 -8.69 30.77 -13.63
CA GLN A 233 -9.32 29.49 -13.98
C GLN A 233 -9.23 28.52 -12.81
N LEU A 234 -8.06 28.45 -12.15
CA LEU A 234 -7.90 27.60 -10.98
C LEU A 234 -8.86 28.00 -9.84
N ILE A 235 -8.97 29.29 -9.54
CA ILE A 235 -9.87 29.81 -8.50
C ILE A 235 -11.32 29.45 -8.84
N THR A 236 -11.73 29.70 -10.08
CA THR A 236 -13.09 29.38 -10.56
C THR A 236 -13.42 27.90 -10.39
N VAL A 237 -12.52 27.00 -10.82
CA VAL A 237 -12.75 25.55 -10.70
C VAL A 237 -12.74 25.13 -9.23
N ALA A 238 -11.86 25.66 -8.39
CA ALA A 238 -11.83 25.34 -6.96
C ALA A 238 -13.12 25.75 -6.25
N HIS A 239 -13.64 26.95 -6.55
CA HIS A 239 -14.93 27.42 -6.04
C HIS A 239 -16.08 26.55 -6.50
N GLN A 240 -16.22 26.32 -7.82
CA GLN A 240 -17.31 25.51 -8.35
C GLN A 240 -17.29 24.08 -7.82
N PHE A 241 -16.09 23.50 -7.69
CA PHE A 241 -15.92 22.15 -7.14
C PHE A 241 -16.39 22.06 -5.68
N ALA A 242 -15.97 23.01 -4.84
CA ALA A 242 -16.35 23.05 -3.43
C ALA A 242 -17.80 23.48 -3.22
N GLU A 243 -18.29 24.47 -3.95
CA GLU A 243 -19.70 24.90 -3.89
C GLU A 243 -20.65 23.77 -4.29
N ASN A 244 -20.32 23.01 -5.33
CA ASN A 244 -21.08 21.81 -5.66
C ASN A 244 -21.06 20.78 -4.53
N ALA A 245 -19.89 20.49 -3.95
CA ALA A 245 -19.78 19.54 -2.85
C ALA A 245 -20.57 20.00 -1.61
N ASP A 246 -20.54 21.29 -1.27
CA ASP A 246 -21.30 21.84 -0.15
C ASP A 246 -22.81 21.69 -0.37
N LYS A 247 -23.31 22.14 -1.53
CA LYS A 247 -24.74 22.04 -1.89
C LYS A 247 -25.24 20.61 -1.96
N THR A 248 -24.43 19.69 -2.46
CA THR A 248 -24.84 18.31 -2.74
C THR A 248 -24.44 17.32 -1.64
N HIS A 249 -23.76 17.79 -0.59
CA HIS A 249 -23.20 16.98 0.48
C HIS A 249 -22.21 15.94 -0.06
N GLY A 250 -21.17 16.43 -0.75
CA GLY A 250 -20.00 15.67 -1.16
C GLY A 250 -20.01 15.12 -2.59
N LYS A 251 -20.96 15.48 -3.46
CA LYS A 251 -21.04 14.92 -4.83
C LYS A 251 -20.14 15.62 -5.83
N SER A 252 -18.89 15.84 -5.45
CA SER A 252 -17.79 16.23 -6.34
C SER A 252 -16.76 15.10 -6.38
N MET A 253 -16.35 14.70 -7.58
CA MET A 253 -15.47 13.55 -7.80
C MET A 253 -14.27 13.94 -8.65
N VAL A 254 -13.13 13.29 -8.41
CA VAL A 254 -11.97 13.38 -9.31
C VAL A 254 -11.63 11.99 -9.83
N ILE A 255 -11.70 11.84 -11.15
CA ILE A 255 -11.22 10.65 -11.86
C ILE A 255 -9.73 10.83 -12.15
N ILE A 256 -8.90 9.91 -11.64
CA ILE A 256 -7.44 10.02 -11.69
C ILE A 256 -6.80 8.70 -12.14
N GLY A 257 -5.69 8.77 -12.88
CA GLY A 257 -5.03 7.59 -13.43
C GLY A 257 -3.51 7.73 -13.53
N ALA A 258 -2.93 6.92 -14.42
CA ALA A 258 -1.48 6.74 -14.57
C ALA A 258 -0.70 8.03 -14.87
N ALA A 259 -1.29 9.01 -15.56
CA ALA A 259 -0.63 10.28 -15.86
C ALA A 259 -0.21 11.06 -14.60
N MET A 260 -0.88 10.82 -13.46
CA MET A 260 -0.50 11.36 -12.16
C MET A 260 0.23 10.32 -11.30
N ASN A 261 -0.05 9.03 -11.50
CA ASN A 261 0.45 7.93 -10.68
C ASN A 261 1.82 7.37 -11.08
N HIS A 262 2.29 7.62 -12.31
CA HIS A 262 3.55 7.08 -12.83
C HIS A 262 4.73 8.06 -12.70
N TRP A 263 4.57 9.12 -11.90
CA TRP A 263 5.67 10.00 -11.50
C TRP A 263 6.34 9.48 -10.23
N PHE A 264 7.60 9.83 -10.01
CA PHE A 264 8.33 9.46 -8.78
C PHE A 264 7.59 9.98 -7.53
N HIS A 265 7.11 11.23 -7.58
CA HIS A 265 6.29 11.85 -6.53
C HIS A 265 4.78 11.73 -6.80
N ALA A 266 4.32 10.53 -7.19
CA ALA A 266 2.90 10.24 -7.44
C ALA A 266 2.04 10.43 -6.18
N ASP A 267 2.60 10.15 -5.03
CA ASP A 267 1.98 10.33 -3.72
C ASP A 267 1.59 11.80 -3.46
N MET A 268 2.43 12.77 -3.85
CA MET A 268 2.15 14.20 -3.73
C MET A 268 1.03 14.63 -4.69
N ASN A 269 1.01 14.12 -5.92
CA ASN A 269 -0.10 14.33 -6.86
C ASN A 269 -1.42 13.80 -6.28
N TYR A 270 -1.40 12.58 -5.74
CA TYR A 270 -2.58 11.93 -5.19
C TYR A 270 -3.07 12.62 -3.92
N ARG A 271 -2.18 12.89 -2.95
CA ARG A 271 -2.52 13.57 -1.70
C ARG A 271 -3.02 15.00 -1.93
N GLY A 272 -2.54 15.71 -2.95
CA GLY A 272 -3.10 17.00 -3.34
C GLY A 272 -4.60 16.92 -3.68
N VAL A 273 -4.98 15.91 -4.49
CA VAL A 273 -6.37 15.65 -4.88
C VAL A 273 -7.20 15.08 -3.72
N ILE A 274 -6.66 14.11 -2.99
CA ILE A 274 -7.33 13.48 -1.84
C ILE A 274 -7.60 14.53 -0.77
N ASN A 275 -6.66 15.45 -0.50
CA ASN A 275 -6.88 16.56 0.44
C ASN A 275 -8.10 17.39 0.04
N MET A 276 -8.23 17.79 -1.23
CA MET A 276 -9.40 18.53 -1.69
C MET A 276 -10.70 17.77 -1.45
N LEU A 277 -10.71 16.48 -1.77
CA LEU A 277 -11.88 15.62 -1.60
C LEU A 277 -12.24 15.42 -0.12
N MET A 278 -11.25 15.23 0.75
CA MET A 278 -11.46 15.15 2.20
C MET A 278 -11.99 16.47 2.77
N MET A 279 -11.40 17.60 2.37
CA MET A 279 -11.83 18.93 2.83
C MET A 279 -13.23 19.30 2.32
N CYS A 280 -13.65 18.79 1.17
CA CYS A 280 -15.01 18.99 0.65
C CYS A 280 -15.99 17.87 1.06
N GLY A 281 -15.57 16.94 1.93
CA GLY A 281 -16.41 15.84 2.40
C GLY A 281 -16.93 14.91 1.30
N CYS A 282 -16.12 14.66 0.26
CA CYS A 282 -16.57 13.89 -0.90
C CYS A 282 -16.36 12.37 -0.77
N ILE A 283 -15.40 11.93 0.03
CA ILE A 283 -15.05 10.51 0.15
C ILE A 283 -16.13 9.77 0.95
N GLY A 284 -16.62 8.66 0.41
CA GLY A 284 -17.70 7.87 0.99
C GLY A 284 -19.11 8.35 0.63
N GLN A 285 -19.26 9.37 -0.22
CA GLN A 285 -20.56 9.84 -0.72
C GLN A 285 -20.80 9.39 -2.17
N SER A 286 -21.96 8.79 -2.44
CA SER A 286 -22.34 8.40 -3.81
C SER A 286 -22.39 9.63 -4.73
N GLY A 287 -21.69 9.57 -5.86
CA GLY A 287 -21.48 10.69 -6.79
C GLY A 287 -20.25 11.55 -6.48
N GLY A 288 -19.51 11.24 -5.41
CA GLY A 288 -18.30 11.95 -5.00
C GLY A 288 -17.10 11.03 -4.73
N GLY A 289 -15.94 11.65 -4.49
CA GLY A 289 -14.78 10.97 -3.92
C GLY A 289 -13.61 10.79 -4.90
N TRP A 290 -12.67 9.96 -4.48
CA TRP A 290 -11.44 9.64 -5.21
C TRP A 290 -11.68 8.42 -6.10
N ALA A 291 -11.70 8.64 -7.42
CA ALA A 291 -11.96 7.61 -8.41
C ALA A 291 -10.68 7.28 -9.17
N HIS A 292 -9.85 6.44 -8.57
CA HIS A 292 -8.60 5.97 -9.18
C HIS A 292 -8.84 4.79 -10.12
N TYR A 293 -8.35 4.91 -11.35
CA TYR A 293 -8.40 3.84 -12.35
C TYR A 293 -7.04 3.67 -13.05
N VAL A 294 -6.51 2.45 -13.00
CA VAL A 294 -5.24 2.05 -13.63
C VAL A 294 -5.40 0.71 -14.35
N GLY A 295 -4.90 -0.38 -13.78
CA GLY A 295 -5.21 -1.74 -14.17
C GLY A 295 -6.42 -2.30 -13.42
N GLN A 296 -6.76 -3.54 -13.75
CA GLN A 296 -7.89 -4.25 -13.18
C GLN A 296 -7.47 -4.99 -11.90
N GLU A 297 -7.38 -4.27 -10.78
CA GLU A 297 -6.86 -4.82 -9.53
C GLU A 297 -7.94 -5.50 -8.67
N LYS A 298 -9.21 -5.09 -8.79
CA LYS A 298 -10.26 -5.56 -7.90
C LYS A 298 -10.82 -6.91 -8.30
N LEU A 299 -10.13 -7.95 -7.84
CA LEU A 299 -10.66 -9.30 -7.75
C LEU A 299 -11.70 -9.34 -6.62
N ARG A 300 -12.98 -9.27 -6.98
CA ARG A 300 -14.07 -9.10 -5.99
C ARG A 300 -14.16 -10.26 -4.99
N PRO A 301 -14.21 -11.56 -5.39
CA PRO A 301 -14.27 -12.69 -4.46
C PRO A 301 -12.90 -13.01 -3.83
N GLN A 302 -12.30 -12.01 -3.17
CA GLN A 302 -10.90 -12.00 -2.75
C GLN A 302 -10.52 -13.18 -1.85
N THR A 303 -11.31 -13.44 -0.80
CA THR A 303 -10.96 -14.44 0.22
C THR A 303 -11.26 -15.87 -0.21
N GLY A 304 -12.12 -16.07 -1.22
CA GLY A 304 -12.22 -17.36 -1.91
C GLY A 304 -11.04 -17.62 -2.83
N TRP A 305 -10.59 -16.59 -3.56
CA TRP A 305 -9.44 -16.69 -4.45
C TRP A 305 -8.10 -16.87 -3.74
N THR A 306 -7.84 -16.12 -2.65
CA THR A 306 -6.56 -16.25 -1.93
C THR A 306 -6.34 -17.65 -1.37
N ALA A 307 -7.43 -18.32 -0.94
CA ALA A 307 -7.38 -19.69 -0.45
C ALA A 307 -6.81 -20.63 -1.52
N LEU A 308 -7.32 -20.54 -2.74
CA LEU A 308 -6.89 -21.34 -3.89
C LEU A 308 -5.50 -20.92 -4.41
N ALA A 309 -5.34 -19.64 -4.74
CA ALA A 309 -4.18 -19.14 -5.50
C ALA A 309 -2.85 -19.30 -4.76
N PHE A 310 -2.88 -19.25 -3.43
CA PHE A 310 -1.69 -19.37 -2.59
C PHE A 310 -1.67 -20.67 -1.77
N ALA A 311 -2.55 -21.63 -2.10
CA ALA A 311 -2.71 -22.90 -1.40
C ALA A 311 -2.88 -22.75 0.13
N LEU A 312 -3.60 -21.71 0.57
CA LEU A 312 -3.83 -21.42 2.00
C LEU A 312 -4.80 -22.40 2.66
N ASP A 313 -5.46 -23.22 1.85
CA ASP A 313 -6.21 -24.41 2.25
C ASP A 313 -5.29 -25.56 2.69
N TRP A 314 -4.04 -25.60 2.23
CA TRP A 314 -3.03 -26.60 2.59
C TRP A 314 -1.94 -26.09 3.51
N ILE A 315 -1.38 -24.91 3.22
CA ILE A 315 -0.13 -24.40 3.79
C ILE A 315 -0.25 -22.91 4.07
N ARG A 316 0.21 -22.47 5.25
CA ARG A 316 0.31 -21.06 5.62
C ARG A 316 1.63 -20.81 6.38
N PRO A 317 2.34 -19.69 6.15
CA PRO A 317 2.10 -18.66 5.14
C PRO A 317 2.72 -19.01 3.75
N PRO A 318 2.29 -18.34 2.66
CA PRO A 318 2.96 -18.40 1.36
C PRO A 318 4.21 -17.50 1.32
N ARG A 319 4.93 -17.49 0.19
CA ARG A 319 6.02 -16.54 -0.09
C ARG A 319 5.57 -15.49 -1.10
N GLN A 320 5.04 -14.36 -0.61
CA GLN A 320 4.75 -13.19 -1.43
C GLN A 320 5.98 -12.27 -1.51
N MET A 321 6.12 -11.55 -2.62
CA MET A 321 7.22 -10.62 -2.86
C MET A 321 6.73 -9.37 -3.62
N ASN A 322 7.27 -8.20 -3.30
CA ASN A 322 6.99 -6.98 -4.04
C ASN A 322 7.91 -6.86 -5.27
N GLY A 323 7.32 -6.78 -6.47
CA GLY A 323 8.06 -6.91 -7.72
C GLY A 323 9.12 -5.82 -7.97
N THR A 324 8.89 -4.58 -7.54
CA THR A 324 9.84 -3.47 -7.75
C THR A 324 11.19 -3.76 -7.10
N SER A 325 11.21 -4.09 -5.79
CA SER A 325 12.47 -4.37 -5.08
C SER A 325 13.14 -5.64 -5.59
N PHE A 326 12.34 -6.67 -5.93
CA PHE A 326 12.86 -7.90 -6.52
C PHE A 326 13.63 -7.64 -7.81
N PHE A 327 13.03 -6.91 -8.77
CA PHE A 327 13.69 -6.63 -10.03
C PHE A 327 14.78 -5.57 -9.90
N TYR A 328 14.63 -4.57 -9.02
CA TYR A 328 15.68 -3.60 -8.74
C TYR A 328 16.97 -4.29 -8.27
N ALA A 329 16.85 -5.26 -7.35
CA ALA A 329 17.96 -6.06 -6.86
C ALA A 329 18.51 -7.03 -7.92
N HIS A 330 17.66 -7.85 -8.55
CA HIS A 330 18.13 -8.98 -9.37
C HIS A 330 18.41 -8.64 -10.83
N THR A 331 17.95 -7.50 -11.31
CA THR A 331 18.38 -6.94 -12.62
C THR A 331 19.53 -5.95 -12.46
N ASP A 332 20.05 -5.80 -11.25
CA ASP A 332 21.19 -4.94 -10.88
C ASP A 332 21.00 -3.46 -11.23
N GLN A 333 19.76 -3.00 -11.37
CA GLN A 333 19.47 -1.58 -11.64
C GLN A 333 20.00 -0.67 -10.54
N TRP A 334 20.07 -1.16 -9.29
CA TRP A 334 20.67 -0.46 -8.16
C TRP A 334 22.14 -0.08 -8.36
N ARG A 335 22.86 -0.80 -9.22
CA ARG A 335 24.26 -0.50 -9.56
C ARG A 335 24.42 0.71 -10.47
N TYR A 336 23.32 1.25 -10.99
CA TYR A 336 23.29 2.39 -11.92
C TYR A 336 22.43 3.53 -11.37
N GLU A 337 22.12 3.50 -10.07
CA GLU A 337 21.27 4.50 -9.42
C GLU A 337 21.91 5.89 -9.49
N THR A 338 21.13 6.89 -9.89
CA THR A 338 21.61 8.27 -10.04
C THR A 338 20.89 9.25 -9.12
N VAL A 339 19.79 8.83 -8.50
CA VAL A 339 19.05 9.65 -7.54
C VAL A 339 19.62 9.41 -6.15
N GLY A 340 20.29 10.43 -5.60
CA GLY A 340 20.78 10.41 -4.23
C GLY A 340 19.65 10.49 -3.20
N VAL A 341 19.81 9.81 -2.06
CA VAL A 341 18.86 9.91 -0.94
C VAL A 341 18.79 11.34 -0.42
N ASP A 342 19.92 12.05 -0.37
CA ASP A 342 20.04 13.41 0.13
C ASP A 342 19.31 14.45 -0.74
N GLU A 343 19.07 14.14 -2.01
CA GLU A 343 18.32 14.99 -2.96
C GLU A 343 16.81 15.01 -2.67
N ILE A 344 16.29 13.97 -2.01
CA ILE A 344 14.86 13.82 -1.71
C ILE A 344 14.55 13.97 -0.21
N LEU A 345 15.55 14.21 0.64
CA LEU A 345 15.36 14.45 2.06
C LEU A 345 14.74 15.81 2.36
N SER A 346 14.01 15.88 3.47
CA SER A 346 13.55 17.15 4.03
C SER A 346 14.72 18.04 4.42
N PRO A 347 14.66 19.36 4.17
CA PRO A 347 15.64 20.31 4.71
C PRO A 347 15.58 20.39 6.26
N LEU A 348 14.54 19.85 6.89
CA LEU A 348 14.40 19.76 8.34
C LEU A 348 14.99 18.47 8.93
N ALA A 349 15.32 17.49 8.08
CA ALA A 349 15.89 16.22 8.51
C ALA A 349 17.34 16.37 8.98
N ASP A 350 17.79 15.42 9.80
CA ASP A 350 19.20 15.26 10.12
C ASP A 350 19.87 14.38 9.05
N LYS A 351 20.60 15.01 8.12
CA LYS A 351 21.27 14.31 7.03
C LYS A 351 22.27 13.26 7.52
N ALA A 352 22.87 13.44 8.70
CA ALA A 352 23.82 12.47 9.25
C ALA A 352 23.12 11.14 9.64
N LYS A 353 21.83 11.20 9.98
CA LYS A 353 21.03 10.02 10.33
C LYS A 353 20.48 9.28 9.09
N PHE A 354 20.27 9.98 7.98
CA PHE A 354 19.53 9.47 6.81
C PHE A 354 20.41 9.32 5.56
N GLY A 355 21.62 8.78 5.69
CA GLY A 355 22.51 8.48 4.57
C GLY A 355 22.32 7.08 3.95
N GLY A 356 23.21 6.75 3.02
CA GLY A 356 23.22 5.49 2.27
C GLY A 356 22.60 5.62 0.88
N SER A 357 22.43 4.48 0.22
CA SER A 357 21.83 4.34 -1.11
C SER A 357 20.36 3.91 -1.04
N MET A 358 19.62 3.99 -2.15
CA MET A 358 18.21 3.54 -2.20
C MET A 358 18.06 2.05 -1.84
N ILE A 359 18.98 1.19 -2.29
CA ILE A 359 18.93 -0.25 -1.96
C ILE A 359 19.21 -0.51 -0.47
N ASP A 360 20.03 0.33 0.20
CA ASP A 360 20.27 0.19 1.64
C ASP A 360 18.98 0.33 2.45
N TYR A 361 18.10 1.27 2.06
CA TYR A 361 16.79 1.43 2.71
C TYR A 361 15.90 0.20 2.50
N ASN A 362 15.94 -0.42 1.31
CA ASN A 362 15.20 -1.65 1.05
C ASN A 362 15.68 -2.80 1.93
N VAL A 363 16.99 -2.99 2.04
CA VAL A 363 17.59 -4.04 2.86
C VAL A 363 17.31 -3.84 4.34
N ARG A 364 17.36 -2.60 4.84
CA ARG A 364 16.95 -2.26 6.21
C ARG A 364 15.47 -2.60 6.44
N ALA A 365 14.60 -2.23 5.50
CA ALA A 365 13.17 -2.54 5.56
C ALA A 365 12.89 -4.06 5.55
N GLU A 366 13.60 -4.84 4.74
CA GLU A 366 13.50 -6.30 4.73
C GLU A 366 13.92 -6.90 6.09
N ARG A 367 15.08 -6.49 6.62
CA ARG A 367 15.59 -6.97 7.92
C ARG A 367 14.69 -6.58 9.10
N MET A 368 14.06 -5.41 9.04
CA MET A 368 13.08 -4.96 10.06
C MET A 368 11.70 -5.62 9.91
N GLY A 369 11.49 -6.42 8.87
CA GLY A 369 10.21 -7.06 8.59
C GLY A 369 9.16 -6.14 7.99
N TRP A 370 9.55 -4.99 7.43
CA TRP A 370 8.63 -4.08 6.75
C TRP A 370 8.29 -4.53 5.33
N LEU A 371 9.26 -5.12 4.63
CA LEU A 371 9.11 -5.64 3.27
C LEU A 371 9.45 -7.13 3.22
N PRO A 372 8.86 -7.89 2.28
CA PRO A 372 9.26 -9.27 2.03
C PRO A 372 10.64 -9.34 1.34
N SER A 373 11.26 -10.52 1.43
CA SER A 373 12.52 -10.85 0.75
C SER A 373 12.33 -12.06 -0.16
N ALA A 374 12.98 -12.06 -1.33
CA ALA A 374 13.05 -13.23 -2.20
C ALA A 374 14.32 -13.19 -3.09
N PRO A 375 15.19 -14.21 -3.01
CA PRO A 375 15.31 -15.23 -1.96
C PRO A 375 15.39 -14.64 -0.53
N GLN A 376 15.08 -15.45 0.49
CA GLN A 376 14.95 -14.97 1.87
C GLN A 376 16.26 -15.03 2.66
N LEU A 377 16.95 -16.18 2.59
CA LEU A 377 18.16 -16.48 3.34
C LEU A 377 19.20 -17.06 2.38
N LYS A 378 20.49 -16.76 2.64
CA LYS A 378 21.60 -17.31 1.87
C LYS A 378 21.70 -18.83 1.97
N THR A 379 21.36 -19.36 3.13
CA THR A 379 21.26 -20.80 3.37
C THR A 379 19.93 -21.31 2.84
N ASN A 380 19.94 -22.48 2.20
CA ASN A 380 18.70 -23.16 1.81
C ASN A 380 17.77 -23.28 3.05
N PRO A 381 16.52 -22.78 2.99
CA PRO A 381 15.62 -22.75 4.14
C PRO A 381 15.25 -24.14 4.69
N LEU A 382 15.43 -25.21 3.92
CA LEU A 382 15.32 -26.60 4.40
C LEU A 382 16.47 -26.96 5.35
N GLU A 383 17.68 -26.57 4.99
CA GLU A 383 18.88 -26.84 5.79
C GLU A 383 18.89 -26.06 7.09
N VAL A 384 18.27 -24.88 7.14
CA VAL A 384 18.12 -24.12 8.39
C VAL A 384 17.35 -24.93 9.44
N VAL A 385 16.26 -25.60 9.04
CA VAL A 385 15.47 -26.43 9.97
C VAL A 385 16.24 -27.68 10.37
N ARG A 386 16.87 -28.38 9.41
CA ARG A 386 17.70 -29.56 9.69
C ARG A 386 18.86 -29.25 10.64
N ALA A 387 19.54 -28.12 10.43
CA ALA A 387 20.64 -27.69 11.30
C ALA A 387 20.15 -27.32 12.70
N ALA A 388 18.97 -26.69 12.83
CA ALA A 388 18.36 -26.40 14.13
C ALA A 388 18.02 -27.69 14.90
N GLU A 389 17.42 -28.67 14.24
CA GLU A 389 17.12 -29.99 14.81
C GLU A 389 18.39 -30.71 15.25
N ALA A 390 19.44 -30.74 14.40
CA ALA A 390 20.73 -31.31 14.73
C ALA A 390 21.42 -30.62 15.93
N ALA A 391 21.17 -29.32 16.11
CA ALA A 391 21.64 -28.53 17.25
C ALA A 391 20.74 -28.66 18.50
N ASN A 392 19.65 -29.43 18.45
CA ASN A 392 18.61 -29.49 19.48
C ASN A 392 18.06 -28.11 19.87
N MET A 393 17.83 -27.25 18.87
CA MET A 393 17.28 -25.90 19.04
C MET A 393 15.95 -25.76 18.28
N GLU A 394 15.02 -24.96 18.81
CA GLU A 394 13.84 -24.56 18.05
C GLU A 394 14.27 -23.78 16.79
N PRO A 395 13.75 -24.10 15.58
CA PRO A 395 14.21 -23.48 14.33
C PRO A 395 14.14 -21.96 14.31
N LYS A 396 13.15 -21.37 15.00
CA LYS A 396 13.04 -19.91 15.12
C LYS A 396 14.20 -19.34 15.93
N ASP A 397 14.50 -19.94 17.08
CA ASP A 397 15.58 -19.49 17.97
C ASP A 397 16.95 -19.70 17.34
N TYR A 398 17.13 -20.81 16.61
CA TYR A 398 18.33 -21.06 15.81
C TYR A 398 18.55 -19.95 14.78
N LEU A 399 17.51 -19.57 14.04
CA LEU A 399 17.62 -18.49 13.05
C LEU A 399 17.85 -17.12 13.71
N VAL A 400 17.15 -16.80 14.81
CA VAL A 400 17.39 -15.54 15.56
C VAL A 400 18.84 -15.45 16.02
N LYS A 401 19.37 -16.53 16.62
CA LYS A 401 20.77 -16.61 17.04
C LYS A 401 21.70 -16.42 15.84
N GLY A 402 21.45 -17.16 14.75
CA GLY A 402 22.29 -17.13 13.57
C GLY A 402 22.32 -15.78 12.85
N LEU A 403 21.19 -15.06 12.82
CA LEU A 403 21.14 -13.71 12.27
C LEU A 403 21.86 -12.68 13.14
N LYS A 404 21.82 -12.86 14.48
CA LYS A 404 22.53 -11.99 15.43
C LYS A 404 24.05 -12.22 15.40
N ASP A 405 24.51 -13.47 15.32
CA ASP A 405 25.94 -13.83 15.33
C ASP A 405 26.59 -13.88 13.94
N GLY A 406 25.79 -13.78 12.87
CA GLY A 406 26.23 -13.74 11.48
C GLY A 406 26.43 -15.12 10.84
N SER A 407 26.18 -16.22 11.55
CA SER A 407 26.21 -17.57 10.97
C SER A 407 25.04 -17.86 10.02
N GLN A 408 23.97 -17.05 10.09
CA GLN A 408 22.91 -16.98 9.07
C GLN A 408 22.85 -15.55 8.53
N VAL A 409 22.57 -15.42 7.23
CA VAL A 409 22.55 -14.13 6.53
C VAL A 409 21.32 -14.05 5.65
N MET A 410 20.64 -12.89 5.64
CA MET A 410 19.55 -12.62 4.71
C MET A 410 20.10 -12.39 3.30
N SER A 411 19.44 -12.95 2.28
CA SER A 411 19.96 -12.89 0.89
C SER A 411 20.08 -11.46 0.35
N CYS A 412 19.26 -10.54 0.83
CA CYS A 412 19.28 -9.14 0.42
C CYS A 412 20.55 -8.38 0.83
N GLU A 413 21.36 -8.91 1.76
CA GLU A 413 22.67 -8.33 2.10
C GLU A 413 23.72 -8.58 0.98
N ASP A 414 23.48 -9.53 0.07
CA ASP A 414 24.37 -9.88 -1.03
C ASP A 414 23.58 -10.49 -2.21
N PRO A 415 22.76 -9.69 -2.93
CA PRO A 415 21.90 -10.17 -4.01
C PRO A 415 22.70 -10.68 -5.23
N ASP A 416 23.99 -10.36 -5.29
CA ASP A 416 24.95 -10.78 -6.31
C ASP A 416 25.77 -12.02 -5.90
N HIS A 417 25.41 -12.67 -4.78
CA HIS A 417 25.94 -14.01 -4.49
C HIS A 417 25.17 -15.06 -5.31
N PRO A 418 25.85 -16.09 -5.87
CA PRO A 418 25.18 -17.17 -6.64
C PRO A 418 24.16 -18.03 -5.88
N ASN A 419 24.03 -17.83 -4.57
CA ASN A 419 23.04 -18.50 -3.72
C ASN A 419 21.80 -17.62 -3.47
N ASN A 420 21.86 -16.34 -3.86
CA ASN A 420 20.93 -15.29 -3.44
C ASN A 420 20.09 -14.72 -4.58
N TRP A 421 20.19 -15.24 -5.80
CA TRP A 421 19.37 -14.80 -6.93
C TRP A 421 18.39 -15.88 -7.41
N PRO A 422 17.27 -15.50 -8.04
CA PRO A 422 16.36 -16.45 -8.66
C PRO A 422 17.03 -17.23 -9.79
N ARG A 423 16.70 -18.51 -9.94
CA ARG A 423 17.22 -19.38 -11.00
C ARG A 423 16.17 -19.81 -12.01
N ASN A 424 14.93 -20.00 -11.56
CA ASN A 424 13.82 -20.42 -12.42
C ASN A 424 12.74 -19.35 -12.39
N LEU A 425 12.35 -18.83 -13.54
CA LEU A 425 11.29 -17.85 -13.69
C LEU A 425 10.20 -18.39 -14.61
N PHE A 426 8.98 -18.51 -14.06
CA PHE A 426 7.78 -18.78 -14.84
C PHE A 426 7.08 -17.46 -15.14
N VAL A 427 6.79 -17.20 -16.42
CA VAL A 427 6.05 -16.02 -16.87
C VAL A 427 4.78 -16.47 -17.58
N TRP A 428 3.63 -16.04 -17.11
CA TRP A 428 2.35 -16.32 -17.76
C TRP A 428 1.41 -15.14 -17.56
N ARG A 429 0.52 -14.91 -18.52
CA ARG A 429 -0.40 -13.75 -18.51
C ARG A 429 0.33 -12.41 -18.36
N SER A 430 1.59 -12.35 -18.78
CA SER A 430 2.50 -11.23 -18.63
C SER A 430 3.47 -11.20 -19.80
N ASN A 431 3.82 -10.00 -20.27
CA ASN A 431 4.89 -9.77 -21.22
C ASN A 431 5.96 -8.89 -20.56
N ILE A 432 6.58 -9.39 -19.47
CA ILE A 432 7.51 -8.62 -18.64
C ILE A 432 8.66 -8.02 -19.44
N LEU A 433 9.22 -8.76 -20.41
CA LEU A 433 10.34 -8.29 -21.22
C LEU A 433 9.92 -7.35 -22.37
N GLY A 434 8.63 -7.25 -22.70
CA GLY A 434 8.14 -6.41 -23.79
C GLY A 434 7.11 -5.36 -23.39
N SER A 435 6.86 -5.18 -22.09
CA SER A 435 5.84 -4.26 -21.61
C SER A 435 6.14 -3.68 -20.23
N SER A 436 6.13 -4.49 -19.18
CA SER A 436 6.15 -3.98 -17.80
C SER A 436 7.54 -3.89 -17.18
N GLY A 437 8.57 -4.49 -17.77
CA GLY A 437 9.95 -4.47 -17.29
C GLY A 437 10.62 -3.11 -17.52
N LYS A 438 10.63 -2.27 -16.48
CA LYS A 438 11.39 -1.01 -16.49
C LYS A 438 12.87 -1.36 -16.42
N GLY A 439 13.68 -0.68 -17.24
CA GLY A 439 15.09 -1.05 -17.42
C GLY A 439 15.28 -2.32 -18.24
N HIS A 440 14.57 -2.46 -19.38
CA HIS A 440 14.61 -3.64 -20.26
C HIS A 440 16.02 -4.18 -20.51
N GLU A 441 16.98 -3.31 -20.85
CA GLU A 441 18.35 -3.73 -21.15
C GLU A 441 19.07 -4.36 -19.94
N TYR A 442 18.69 -3.99 -18.71
CA TYR A 442 19.22 -4.60 -17.49
C TYR A 442 18.64 -6.00 -17.25
N PHE A 443 17.39 -6.26 -17.63
CA PHE A 443 16.86 -7.64 -17.66
C PHE A 443 17.69 -8.51 -18.60
N LEU A 444 17.92 -8.03 -19.83
CA LEU A 444 18.70 -8.75 -20.84
C LEU A 444 20.13 -9.04 -20.37
N LYS A 445 20.79 -8.06 -19.75
CA LYS A 445 22.15 -8.20 -19.22
C LYS A 445 22.21 -9.14 -18.01
N HIS A 446 21.52 -8.80 -16.93
CA HIS A 446 21.77 -9.40 -15.62
C HIS A 446 20.94 -10.66 -15.36
N LEU A 447 19.70 -10.72 -15.87
CA LEU A 447 18.88 -11.93 -15.72
C LEU A 447 19.13 -12.95 -16.83
N LEU A 448 19.16 -12.51 -18.09
CA LEU A 448 19.22 -13.41 -19.25
C LEU A 448 20.64 -13.67 -19.75
N GLY A 449 21.60 -12.77 -19.49
CA GLY A 449 22.99 -12.92 -19.98
C GLY A 449 23.12 -12.78 -21.49
N THR A 450 22.22 -12.02 -22.13
CA THR A 450 22.23 -11.80 -23.58
C THR A 450 22.93 -10.50 -23.97
N LYS A 451 23.09 -10.27 -25.28
CA LYS A 451 23.39 -8.93 -25.78
C LYS A 451 22.36 -7.93 -25.24
N ASN A 452 22.84 -6.73 -24.91
CA ASN A 452 22.05 -5.66 -24.32
C ASN A 452 22.53 -4.29 -24.84
N GLY A 453 21.71 -3.27 -24.63
CA GLY A 453 21.90 -1.89 -25.03
C GLY A 453 22.23 -0.93 -23.88
N VAL A 454 22.67 -1.40 -22.71
CA VAL A 454 23.06 -0.52 -21.60
C VAL A 454 24.19 0.41 -22.05
N GLN A 455 23.97 1.73 -22.01
CA GLN A 455 24.94 2.73 -22.46
C GLN A 455 25.74 3.38 -21.31
N GLY A 456 25.13 3.46 -20.13
CA GLY A 456 25.74 4.01 -18.91
C GLY A 456 26.78 3.06 -18.31
N LYS A 457 27.59 3.59 -17.38
CA LYS A 457 28.48 2.79 -16.54
C LYS A 457 27.79 2.53 -15.20
N ASP A 458 28.20 1.48 -14.51
CA ASP A 458 27.80 1.27 -13.12
C ASP A 458 28.51 2.28 -12.20
N LEU A 459 28.07 2.34 -10.94
CA LEU A 459 28.62 3.21 -9.91
C LEU A 459 30.12 2.94 -9.70
N GLY A 460 30.92 3.98 -9.89
CA GLY A 460 32.33 4.01 -9.52
C GLY A 460 32.54 4.03 -8.00
N ALA A 461 33.79 3.87 -7.56
CA ALA A 461 34.12 3.87 -6.14
C ALA A 461 33.82 5.20 -5.42
N GLN A 462 33.71 6.30 -6.17
CA GLN A 462 33.41 7.63 -5.64
C GLN A 462 31.92 7.98 -5.70
N ASP A 463 31.08 7.14 -6.33
CA ASP A 463 29.67 7.45 -6.60
C ASP A 463 28.73 6.98 -5.46
N GLY A 464 29.24 6.87 -4.24
CA GLY A 464 28.42 6.54 -3.07
C GLY A 464 27.84 5.12 -3.10
N ARG A 465 28.71 4.11 -3.20
CA ARG A 465 28.33 2.67 -3.14
C ARG A 465 27.46 2.35 -1.91
N PRO A 466 26.57 1.34 -2.01
CA PRO A 466 25.76 0.91 -0.87
C PRO A 466 26.63 0.47 0.32
N THR A 467 26.05 0.58 1.50
CA THR A 467 26.70 0.22 2.78
C THR A 467 26.10 -1.03 3.40
N GLU A 468 24.89 -1.42 3.00
CA GLU A 468 24.15 -2.57 3.50
C GLU A 468 24.21 -3.77 2.54
N VAL A 469 24.76 -3.57 1.34
CA VAL A 469 24.85 -4.56 0.26
C VAL A 469 26.30 -4.78 -0.15
N VAL A 470 26.71 -6.04 -0.27
CA VAL A 470 28.03 -6.41 -0.78
C VAL A 470 28.16 -5.96 -2.24
N TRP A 471 29.21 -5.19 -2.53
CA TRP A 471 29.56 -4.78 -3.89
C TRP A 471 30.54 -5.78 -4.52
N HIS A 472 30.14 -6.36 -5.66
CA HIS A 472 31.03 -7.13 -6.52
C HIS A 472 31.51 -6.26 -7.69
N ASP A 473 32.83 -6.16 -7.90
CA ASP A 473 33.38 -5.31 -8.98
C ASP A 473 32.98 -5.78 -10.38
N GLN A 474 32.68 -7.06 -10.54
CA GLN A 474 32.03 -7.60 -11.73
C GLN A 474 30.63 -8.07 -11.34
N ALA A 475 29.62 -7.37 -11.85
CA ALA A 475 28.23 -7.75 -11.67
C ALA A 475 27.95 -9.11 -12.33
N PRO A 476 27.09 -9.96 -11.74
CA PRO A 476 26.68 -11.21 -12.38
C PRO A 476 25.86 -10.92 -13.64
N GLU A 477 26.02 -11.76 -14.66
CA GLU A 477 25.19 -11.78 -15.87
C GLU A 477 24.57 -13.17 -16.02
N GLY A 478 23.36 -13.25 -16.59
CA GLY A 478 22.68 -14.53 -16.79
C GLY A 478 22.30 -15.25 -15.49
N LYS A 479 21.70 -14.53 -14.52
CA LYS A 479 21.31 -15.10 -13.23
C LYS A 479 20.26 -16.22 -13.34
N LEU A 480 19.37 -16.16 -14.35
CA LEU A 480 18.34 -17.18 -14.57
C LEU A 480 18.92 -18.38 -15.32
N ASP A 481 18.72 -19.57 -14.77
CA ASP A 481 19.06 -20.84 -15.42
C ASP A 481 17.94 -21.31 -16.37
N LEU A 482 16.69 -20.89 -16.12
CA LEU A 482 15.53 -21.27 -16.92
C LEU A 482 14.44 -20.20 -16.89
N VAL A 483 13.99 -19.79 -18.07
CA VAL A 483 12.82 -18.95 -18.32
C VAL A 483 11.76 -19.74 -19.08
N VAL A 484 10.61 -19.96 -18.45
CA VAL A 484 9.46 -20.64 -19.06
C VAL A 484 8.33 -19.64 -19.23
N THR A 485 7.87 -19.43 -20.46
CA THR A 485 6.75 -18.53 -20.76
C THR A 485 5.53 -19.27 -21.31
N LEU A 486 4.35 -19.00 -20.74
CA LEU A 486 3.06 -19.47 -21.22
C LEU A 486 2.33 -18.31 -21.90
N ASP A 487 2.06 -18.44 -23.19
CA ASP A 487 1.37 -17.40 -23.98
C ASP A 487 0.62 -18.03 -25.16
N PHE A 488 -0.43 -17.36 -25.64
CA PHE A 488 -1.17 -17.75 -26.84
C PHE A 488 -0.61 -17.09 -28.11
N ARG A 489 0.32 -16.13 -27.95
CA ARG A 489 1.05 -15.48 -29.05
C ARG A 489 2.55 -15.46 -28.75
N MET A 490 3.38 -15.34 -29.79
CA MET A 490 4.83 -15.21 -29.64
C MET A 490 5.20 -13.77 -29.21
N SER A 491 4.97 -13.45 -27.95
CA SER A 491 5.31 -12.14 -27.38
C SER A 491 6.83 -11.94 -27.27
N THR A 492 7.27 -10.71 -26.97
CA THR A 492 8.69 -10.41 -26.74
C THR A 492 9.27 -11.29 -25.64
N THR A 493 8.52 -11.55 -24.57
CA THR A 493 8.99 -12.45 -23.50
C THR A 493 9.18 -13.87 -24.02
N CYS A 494 8.25 -14.41 -24.83
CA CYS A 494 8.41 -15.72 -25.45
C CYS A 494 9.68 -15.80 -26.30
N LEU A 495 9.98 -14.75 -27.09
CA LEU A 495 11.15 -14.72 -27.96
C LEU A 495 12.48 -14.82 -27.20
N TYR A 496 12.51 -14.37 -25.94
CA TYR A 496 13.68 -14.42 -25.06
C TYR A 496 13.62 -15.57 -24.03
N SER A 497 12.60 -16.44 -24.08
CA SER A 497 12.46 -17.55 -23.16
C SER A 497 13.13 -18.83 -23.67
N ASP A 498 13.57 -19.69 -22.76
CA ASP A 498 14.13 -20.99 -23.10
C ASP A 498 13.03 -21.98 -23.54
N ILE A 499 11.87 -21.92 -22.88
CA ILE A 499 10.71 -22.76 -23.17
C ILE A 499 9.49 -21.87 -23.34
N VAL A 500 8.78 -22.05 -24.44
CA VAL A 500 7.46 -21.44 -24.69
C VAL A 500 6.41 -22.54 -24.69
N LEU A 501 5.37 -22.37 -23.87
CA LEU A 501 4.25 -23.30 -23.79
C LEU A 501 2.98 -22.64 -24.36
N PRO A 502 2.27 -23.30 -25.29
CA PRO A 502 1.07 -22.73 -25.90
C PRO A 502 -0.08 -22.71 -24.89
N SER A 503 -0.44 -21.52 -24.41
CA SER A 503 -1.61 -21.32 -23.55
C SER A 503 -2.88 -21.15 -24.40
N ALA A 504 -4.01 -21.66 -23.92
CA ALA A 504 -5.31 -21.48 -24.54
C ALA A 504 -5.71 -19.99 -24.54
N THR A 505 -6.34 -19.54 -25.63
CA THR A 505 -6.91 -18.20 -25.67
C THR A 505 -8.08 -18.08 -24.68
N TRP A 506 -8.56 -16.85 -24.46
CA TRP A 506 -9.66 -16.60 -23.54
C TRP A 506 -11.01 -17.19 -24.00
N TYR A 507 -11.11 -17.59 -25.28
CA TYR A 507 -12.31 -18.24 -25.85
C TYR A 507 -12.20 -19.77 -25.87
N GLU A 508 -11.14 -20.33 -25.28
CA GLU A 508 -10.84 -21.76 -25.29
C GLU A 508 -10.60 -22.31 -23.88
N LYS A 509 -10.94 -21.54 -22.83
CA LYS A 509 -10.79 -21.95 -21.43
C LYS A 509 -11.91 -21.42 -20.55
N ASN A 510 -12.11 -22.05 -19.39
CA ASN A 510 -13.04 -21.58 -18.38
C ASN A 510 -12.28 -20.80 -17.31
N ASP A 511 -12.80 -19.63 -16.94
CA ASP A 511 -12.25 -18.79 -15.87
C ASP A 511 -13.31 -17.76 -15.44
N MET A 512 -12.98 -16.86 -14.51
CA MET A 512 -13.84 -15.76 -14.10
C MET A 512 -13.15 -14.40 -14.20
N ASN A 513 -13.95 -13.35 -14.35
CA ASN A 513 -13.47 -11.97 -14.43
C ASN A 513 -14.36 -11.02 -13.60
N THR A 514 -13.71 -10.09 -12.91
CA THR A 514 -14.34 -8.98 -12.16
C THR A 514 -13.51 -7.72 -12.29
N SER A 515 -14.12 -6.55 -12.15
CA SER A 515 -13.43 -5.26 -12.26
C SER A 515 -13.92 -4.25 -11.22
N ASP A 516 -13.10 -3.23 -10.97
CA ASP A 516 -13.46 -2.01 -10.24
C ASP A 516 -14.67 -1.32 -10.86
N MET A 517 -14.74 -1.31 -12.19
CA MET A 517 -15.66 -0.48 -12.98
C MET A 517 -17.13 -0.84 -12.79
N HIS A 518 -17.43 -2.11 -12.46
CA HIS A 518 -18.80 -2.61 -12.33
C HIS A 518 -18.89 -3.76 -11.33
N PRO A 519 -20.08 -4.02 -10.74
CA PRO A 519 -20.24 -5.01 -9.69
C PRO A 519 -20.51 -6.43 -10.20
N PHE A 520 -20.39 -6.67 -11.51
CA PHE A 520 -20.64 -7.98 -12.08
C PHE A 520 -19.43 -8.90 -12.02
N ILE A 521 -19.68 -10.17 -11.69
CA ILE A 521 -18.81 -11.30 -11.99
C ILE A 521 -19.36 -12.05 -13.20
N HIS A 522 -18.48 -12.39 -14.14
CA HIS A 522 -18.81 -13.10 -15.37
C HIS A 522 -17.67 -14.03 -15.79
N PRO A 523 -17.94 -15.07 -16.60
CA PRO A 523 -16.94 -16.06 -16.93
C PRO A 523 -16.15 -15.70 -18.19
N LEU A 524 -15.02 -16.37 -18.37
CA LEU A 524 -14.51 -16.79 -19.68
C LEU A 524 -15.05 -18.21 -19.92
N SER A 525 -15.31 -18.60 -21.16
CA SER A 525 -15.80 -19.96 -21.46
C SER A 525 -15.20 -20.49 -22.74
N ALA A 526 -14.87 -21.79 -22.73
CA ALA A 526 -14.40 -22.48 -23.92
C ALA A 526 -15.54 -22.60 -24.94
N ALA A 527 -15.50 -21.78 -25.99
CA ALA A 527 -16.41 -21.87 -27.13
C ALA A 527 -16.10 -23.12 -27.98
N VAL A 528 -14.82 -23.49 -28.02
CA VAL A 528 -14.27 -24.71 -28.61
C VAL A 528 -13.12 -25.21 -27.72
N ASP A 529 -12.72 -26.47 -27.89
CA ASP A 529 -11.51 -26.99 -27.26
C ASP A 529 -10.27 -26.18 -27.72
N PRO A 530 -9.24 -26.01 -26.85
CA PRO A 530 -8.01 -25.34 -27.21
C PRO A 530 -7.39 -25.87 -28.51
N ALA A 531 -7.13 -24.97 -29.47
CA ALA A 531 -6.58 -25.37 -30.76
C ALA A 531 -5.17 -25.99 -30.64
N TRP A 532 -4.87 -26.92 -31.55
CA TRP A 532 -3.61 -27.65 -31.64
C TRP A 532 -3.24 -28.40 -30.34
N GLN A 533 -2.14 -28.00 -29.71
CA GLN A 533 -1.64 -28.58 -28.45
C GLN A 533 -1.71 -27.57 -27.30
N SER A 534 -2.44 -26.46 -27.49
CA SER A 534 -2.62 -25.48 -26.43
C SER A 534 -3.41 -26.07 -25.28
N ARG A 535 -3.20 -25.52 -24.08
CA ARG A 535 -3.90 -25.93 -22.85
C ARG A 535 -4.18 -24.69 -22.00
N SER A 536 -5.24 -24.71 -21.19
CA SER A 536 -5.45 -23.64 -20.22
C SER A 536 -4.28 -23.58 -19.23
N ASP A 537 -4.04 -22.39 -18.66
CA ASP A 537 -2.98 -22.20 -17.67
C ASP A 537 -3.13 -23.18 -16.49
N TRP A 538 -4.39 -23.45 -16.08
CA TRP A 538 -4.74 -24.44 -15.07
C TRP A 538 -4.23 -25.85 -15.43
N GLU A 539 -4.54 -26.34 -16.64
CA GLU A 539 -4.11 -27.66 -17.09
C GLU A 539 -2.59 -27.76 -17.25
N ILE A 540 -1.93 -26.68 -17.65
CA ILE A 540 -0.46 -26.63 -17.74
C ILE A 540 0.16 -26.76 -16.35
N TYR A 541 -0.27 -25.95 -15.38
CA TYR A 541 0.26 -26.02 -14.01
C TYR A 541 -0.12 -27.31 -13.27
N LYS A 542 -1.32 -27.86 -13.51
CA LYS A 542 -1.69 -29.19 -13.04
C LYS A 542 -0.76 -30.27 -13.61
N GLY A 543 -0.41 -30.16 -14.89
CA GLY A 543 0.59 -31.01 -15.55
C GLY A 543 1.98 -30.90 -14.92
N PHE A 544 2.44 -29.67 -14.63
CA PHE A 544 3.68 -29.44 -13.90
C PHE A 544 3.65 -30.05 -12.50
N ALA A 545 2.59 -29.83 -11.73
CA ALA A 545 2.41 -30.38 -10.39
C ALA A 545 2.51 -31.92 -10.41
N LYS A 546 1.87 -32.57 -11.40
CA LYS A 546 1.94 -34.01 -11.62
C LYS A 546 3.36 -34.48 -11.90
N LYS A 547 4.02 -33.90 -12.91
CA LYS A 547 5.36 -34.32 -13.30
C LYS A 547 6.40 -34.02 -12.21
N PHE A 548 6.28 -32.89 -11.53
CA PHE A 548 7.12 -32.54 -10.38
C PHE A 548 6.97 -33.57 -9.26
N SER A 549 5.74 -33.94 -8.90
CA SER A 549 5.47 -34.93 -7.84
C SER A 549 6.12 -36.29 -8.15
N GLU A 550 6.09 -36.72 -9.42
CA GLU A 550 6.77 -37.94 -9.87
C GLU A 550 8.31 -37.83 -9.78
N LEU A 551 8.88 -36.72 -10.25
CA LEU A 551 10.33 -36.55 -10.36
C LEU A 551 11.02 -36.18 -9.05
N CYS A 552 10.29 -35.62 -8.09
CA CYS A 552 10.87 -35.19 -6.82
C CYS A 552 11.23 -36.37 -5.89
N VAL A 553 10.63 -37.55 -6.09
CA VAL A 553 10.86 -38.73 -5.24
C VAL A 553 12.33 -39.16 -5.29
N GLY A 554 12.95 -39.28 -4.11
CA GLY A 554 14.39 -39.54 -3.98
C GLY A 554 15.25 -38.27 -3.90
N HIS A 555 14.66 -37.09 -4.16
CA HIS A 555 15.33 -35.79 -4.04
C HIS A 555 14.69 -34.90 -2.96
N LEU A 556 13.35 -34.86 -2.89
CA LEU A 556 12.56 -34.11 -1.92
C LEU A 556 11.42 -34.99 -1.40
N GLY A 557 11.28 -35.07 -0.08
CA GLY A 557 10.24 -35.85 0.59
C GLY A 557 9.17 -34.98 1.24
N VAL A 558 8.82 -35.31 2.48
CA VAL A 558 8.09 -34.43 3.38
C VAL A 558 9.13 -33.58 4.12
N GLU A 559 9.25 -32.33 3.71
CA GLU A 559 10.31 -31.44 4.15
C GLU A 559 9.76 -30.34 5.06
N ARG A 560 10.58 -29.88 5.99
CA ARG A 560 10.28 -28.71 6.82
C ARG A 560 11.19 -27.57 6.40
N GLU A 561 10.62 -26.41 6.12
CA GLU A 561 11.38 -25.24 5.70
C GLU A 561 11.13 -24.03 6.58
N MET A 562 12.11 -23.15 6.66
CA MET A 562 11.95 -21.83 7.25
C MET A 562 11.37 -20.83 6.23
N VAL A 563 10.27 -20.17 6.59
CA VAL A 563 9.64 -19.09 5.81
C VAL A 563 9.63 -17.81 6.62
N LEU A 564 10.12 -16.74 6.00
CA LEU A 564 10.05 -15.38 6.54
C LEU A 564 8.80 -14.69 5.97
N THR A 565 8.02 -14.02 6.81
CA THR A 565 6.88 -13.21 6.36
C THR A 565 7.01 -11.81 6.96
N PRO A 566 6.89 -10.74 6.17
CA PRO A 566 6.93 -9.40 6.74
C PRO A 566 5.79 -9.21 7.76
N ILE A 567 5.91 -8.16 8.56
CA ILE A 567 4.84 -7.68 9.43
C ILE A 567 3.67 -7.28 8.53
N MET A 568 2.57 -8.00 8.66
CA MET A 568 1.43 -7.83 7.78
C MET A 568 0.48 -6.75 8.32
N HIS A 569 0.11 -5.81 7.45
CA HIS A 569 -1.08 -4.99 7.67
C HIS A 569 -2.33 -5.87 7.82
N ASP A 570 -3.36 -5.35 8.49
CA ASP A 570 -4.61 -6.06 8.78
C ASP A 570 -4.37 -7.33 9.63
N THR A 571 -3.32 -7.31 10.45
CA THR A 571 -3.05 -8.30 11.51
C THR A 571 -2.61 -7.59 12.80
N PRO A 572 -2.69 -8.23 13.97
CA PRO A 572 -2.20 -7.64 15.21
C PRO A 572 -0.74 -7.18 15.16
N ALA A 573 0.09 -7.80 14.30
CA ALA A 573 1.50 -7.48 14.17
C ALA A 573 1.75 -6.08 13.58
N GLU A 574 0.76 -5.45 12.93
CA GLU A 574 0.90 -4.08 12.39
C GLU A 574 1.24 -3.05 13.47
N MET A 575 0.93 -3.35 14.73
CA MET A 575 1.34 -2.59 15.91
C MET A 575 2.78 -2.91 16.34
N ALA A 576 3.74 -2.70 15.44
CA ALA A 576 5.13 -3.11 15.59
C ALA A 576 5.99 -2.11 16.39
N GLN A 577 6.33 -0.96 15.78
CA GLN A 577 7.17 0.08 16.37
C GLN A 577 6.39 1.41 16.49
N PRO A 578 5.94 1.82 17.69
CA PRO A 578 4.95 2.89 17.87
C PRO A 578 5.49 4.33 17.77
N PHE A 579 6.76 4.56 18.11
CA PHE A 579 7.30 5.92 18.32
C PHE A 579 8.51 6.26 17.45
N GLY A 580 9.09 5.29 16.76
CA GLY A 580 10.40 5.41 16.17
C GLY A 580 10.75 4.25 15.26
N VAL A 581 11.92 4.35 14.64
CA VAL A 581 12.55 3.27 13.88
C VAL A 581 13.80 2.88 14.64
N GLN A 582 13.89 1.60 15.02
CA GLN A 582 15.05 0.99 15.64
C GLN A 582 15.44 -0.29 14.88
N GLU A 583 16.74 -0.47 14.69
CA GLU A 583 17.30 -1.55 13.88
C GLU A 583 18.06 -2.56 14.76
N TRP A 584 17.64 -3.83 14.71
CA TRP A 584 18.28 -4.88 15.51
C TRP A 584 19.71 -5.18 15.07
N LYS A 585 20.04 -5.04 13.77
CA LYS A 585 21.39 -5.26 13.24
C LYS A 585 22.39 -4.21 13.77
N LYS A 586 21.90 -3.02 14.16
CA LYS A 586 22.68 -1.95 14.79
C LYS A 586 22.73 -2.04 16.31
N GLY A 587 22.07 -3.05 16.92
CA GLY A 587 21.99 -3.22 18.37
C GLY A 587 21.06 -2.22 19.07
N GLU A 588 20.22 -1.49 18.32
CA GLU A 588 19.30 -0.47 18.87
C GLU A 588 18.08 -1.09 19.55
N ILE A 589 17.72 -2.31 19.16
CA ILE A 589 16.61 -3.10 19.68
C ILE A 589 16.90 -4.60 19.50
N ASP A 590 16.23 -5.46 20.26
CA ASP A 590 16.31 -6.90 20.04
C ASP A 590 15.67 -7.31 18.70
N LEU A 591 16.23 -8.37 18.08
CA LEU A 591 15.59 -9.08 16.98
C LEU A 591 14.43 -9.91 17.53
N ILE A 592 13.20 -9.46 17.27
CA ILE A 592 11.95 -10.10 17.69
C ILE A 592 11.13 -10.40 16.43
N PRO A 593 11.07 -11.67 15.99
CA PRO A 593 10.32 -12.06 14.80
C PRO A 593 8.85 -11.64 14.88
N GLY A 594 8.36 -10.96 13.84
CA GLY A 594 6.99 -10.45 13.75
C GLY A 594 6.76 -9.12 14.48
N LYS A 595 7.81 -8.47 15.00
CA LYS A 595 7.71 -7.15 15.65
C LYS A 595 8.83 -6.19 15.24
N THR A 596 10.08 -6.64 15.27
CA THR A 596 11.25 -5.83 14.85
C THR A 596 12.02 -6.50 13.72
N ALA A 597 11.55 -7.66 13.25
CA ALA A 597 12.05 -8.45 12.15
C ALA A 597 10.87 -9.20 11.49
N PRO A 598 11.05 -9.85 10.31
CA PRO A 598 10.02 -10.71 9.74
C PRO A 598 9.57 -11.79 10.73
N SER A 599 8.33 -12.24 10.63
CA SER A 599 7.87 -13.45 11.31
C SER A 599 8.59 -14.68 10.76
N PHE A 600 9.00 -15.58 11.64
CA PHE A 600 9.63 -16.85 11.28
C PHE A 600 8.63 -17.99 11.47
N ALA A 601 8.34 -18.72 10.40
CA ALA A 601 7.43 -19.85 10.41
C ALA A 601 8.11 -21.09 9.83
N VAL A 602 7.95 -22.24 10.51
CA VAL A 602 8.31 -23.53 9.93
C VAL A 602 7.10 -24.04 9.15
N VAL A 603 7.31 -24.31 7.87
CA VAL A 603 6.29 -24.82 6.95
C VAL A 603 6.66 -26.23 6.53
N GLU A 604 5.72 -27.17 6.65
CA GLU A 604 5.88 -28.52 6.14
C GLU A 604 5.38 -28.61 4.68
N ARG A 605 6.19 -29.20 3.80
CA ARG A 605 5.90 -29.41 2.38
C ARG A 605 6.03 -30.88 2.03
N ASP A 606 4.93 -31.45 1.55
CA ASP A 606 4.87 -32.83 1.08
C ASP A 606 5.03 -32.84 -0.44
N TYR A 607 6.28 -32.79 -0.90
CA TYR A 607 6.61 -32.65 -2.31
C TYR A 607 6.07 -33.79 -3.19
N PRO A 608 6.12 -35.07 -2.77
CA PRO A 608 5.55 -36.18 -3.53
C PRO A 608 4.04 -36.10 -3.75
N ASN A 609 3.31 -35.30 -2.95
CA ASN A 609 1.86 -35.13 -3.06
C ASN A 609 1.45 -33.74 -3.57
N VAL A 610 2.36 -32.95 -4.18
CA VAL A 610 2.03 -31.63 -4.73
C VAL A 610 0.85 -31.69 -5.70
N TYR A 611 0.81 -32.68 -6.60
CA TYR A 611 -0.31 -32.87 -7.52
C TYR A 611 -1.62 -33.19 -6.79
N LYS A 612 -1.59 -34.15 -5.85
CA LYS A 612 -2.79 -34.52 -5.10
C LYS A 612 -3.35 -33.34 -4.31
N ARG A 613 -2.47 -32.50 -3.74
CA ARG A 613 -2.87 -31.27 -3.02
C ARG A 613 -3.36 -30.18 -3.97
N PHE A 614 -2.75 -30.03 -5.14
CA PHE A 614 -3.19 -29.07 -6.16
C PHE A 614 -4.63 -29.36 -6.64
N THR A 615 -5.02 -30.63 -6.72
CA THR A 615 -6.35 -31.03 -7.22
C THR A 615 -7.38 -31.32 -6.13
N ALA A 616 -7.19 -30.83 -4.91
CA ALA A 616 -8.15 -31.01 -3.82
C ALA A 616 -8.15 -29.83 -2.83
N VAL A 617 -9.32 -29.50 -2.27
CA VAL A 617 -9.45 -28.47 -1.23
C VAL A 617 -8.82 -28.98 0.07
N GLY A 618 -7.78 -28.29 0.51
CA GLY A 618 -7.00 -28.65 1.67
C GLY A 618 -7.75 -28.51 3.02
N PRO A 619 -7.25 -29.21 4.05
CA PRO A 619 -7.96 -29.35 5.32
C PRO A 619 -7.98 -28.07 6.17
N LEU A 620 -7.13 -27.07 5.89
CA LEU A 620 -7.06 -25.86 6.71
C LEU A 620 -8.31 -25.00 6.59
N MET A 621 -9.07 -25.10 5.49
CA MET A 621 -10.36 -24.42 5.37
C MET A 621 -11.36 -24.91 6.43
N SER A 622 -11.37 -26.21 6.73
CA SER A 622 -12.23 -26.75 7.78
C SER A 622 -11.64 -26.63 9.18
N LYS A 623 -10.31 -26.74 9.33
CA LYS A 623 -9.63 -26.74 10.63
C LYS A 623 -9.43 -25.33 11.21
N ILE A 624 -8.97 -24.39 10.39
CA ILE A 624 -8.64 -23.02 10.81
C ILE A 624 -9.76 -22.06 10.39
N GLY A 625 -10.40 -22.29 9.25
CA GLY A 625 -11.35 -21.36 8.65
C GLY A 625 -10.73 -20.49 7.56
N ASN A 626 -11.49 -19.48 7.14
CA ASN A 626 -11.10 -18.52 6.10
C ASN A 626 -11.18 -17.09 6.63
N GLY A 627 -10.57 -16.14 5.91
CA GLY A 627 -10.59 -14.74 6.32
C GLY A 627 -9.67 -13.84 5.50
N GLY A 628 -9.68 -12.57 5.85
CA GLY A 628 -8.90 -11.50 5.23
C GLY A 628 -9.24 -10.16 5.85
N LYS A 629 -8.43 -9.13 5.59
CA LYS A 629 -8.68 -7.76 6.08
C LYS A 629 -8.90 -7.66 7.61
N GLY A 630 -8.21 -8.53 8.35
CA GLY A 630 -8.21 -8.55 9.81
C GLY A 630 -9.40 -9.26 10.47
N ILE A 631 -10.24 -9.93 9.70
CA ILE A 631 -11.35 -10.75 10.21
C ILE A 631 -11.23 -12.19 9.73
N SER A 632 -11.86 -13.12 10.45
CA SER A 632 -11.91 -14.54 10.08
C SER A 632 -13.23 -15.18 10.49
N TRP A 633 -13.60 -16.26 9.82
CA TRP A 633 -14.84 -16.99 10.05
C TRP A 633 -14.68 -18.49 9.76
N ASN A 634 -15.61 -19.28 10.30
CA ASN A 634 -15.71 -20.71 9.98
C ASN A 634 -16.26 -20.89 8.55
N THR A 635 -15.68 -21.82 7.79
CA THR A 635 -16.13 -22.12 6.42
C THR A 635 -16.43 -23.62 6.17
N GLN A 636 -16.68 -24.40 7.23
CA GLN A 636 -16.87 -25.86 7.12
C GLN A 636 -18.09 -26.24 6.28
N ILE A 637 -19.18 -25.48 6.40
CA ILE A 637 -20.39 -25.70 5.60
C ILE A 637 -20.08 -25.53 4.11
N GLU A 638 -19.33 -24.50 3.76
CA GLU A 638 -18.94 -24.25 2.36
C GLU A 638 -18.01 -25.33 1.82
N VAL A 639 -17.06 -25.81 2.62
CA VAL A 639 -16.17 -26.92 2.23
C VAL A 639 -16.98 -28.21 2.01
N LYS A 640 -17.96 -28.49 2.87
CA LYS A 640 -18.87 -29.62 2.68
C LYS A 640 -19.66 -29.48 1.37
N GLN A 641 -20.22 -28.31 1.11
CA GLN A 641 -20.97 -28.01 -0.12
C GLN A 641 -20.09 -28.11 -1.38
N LEU A 642 -18.81 -27.74 -1.29
CA LEU A 642 -17.84 -28.00 -2.37
C LEU A 642 -17.67 -29.50 -2.64
N GLY A 643 -17.62 -30.32 -1.60
CA GLY A 643 -17.56 -31.77 -1.75
C GLY A 643 -18.82 -32.37 -2.39
N GLU A 644 -19.98 -31.78 -2.11
CA GLU A 644 -21.26 -32.13 -2.73
C GLU A 644 -21.33 -31.69 -4.21
N LEU A 645 -20.70 -30.55 -4.55
CA LEU A 645 -20.70 -29.96 -5.90
C LEU A 645 -19.64 -30.55 -6.83
N ASN A 646 -18.37 -30.57 -6.40
CA ASN A 646 -17.23 -31.02 -7.19
C ASN A 646 -16.97 -32.53 -7.04
N GLY A 647 -17.64 -33.17 -6.07
CA GLY A 647 -17.37 -34.53 -5.65
C GLY A 647 -16.16 -34.63 -4.71
N LEU A 648 -15.99 -35.81 -4.13
CA LEU A 648 -14.89 -36.12 -3.22
C LEU A 648 -13.82 -36.96 -3.91
N VAL A 649 -12.55 -36.76 -3.52
CA VAL A 649 -11.44 -37.62 -3.90
C VAL A 649 -11.66 -39.01 -3.28
N THR A 650 -11.70 -40.05 -4.12
CA THR A 650 -11.89 -41.44 -3.71
C THR A 650 -10.60 -42.24 -3.64
N ASP A 651 -9.56 -41.78 -4.32
CA ASP A 651 -8.27 -42.46 -4.37
C ASP A 651 -7.60 -42.43 -2.99
N ALA A 652 -7.01 -43.55 -2.60
CA ALA A 652 -6.29 -43.65 -1.35
C ALA A 652 -5.11 -42.66 -1.30
N GLY A 653 -4.94 -42.00 -0.16
CA GLY A 653 -3.83 -41.09 0.10
C GLY A 653 -4.24 -39.86 0.90
N VAL A 654 -3.35 -38.85 0.91
CA VAL A 654 -3.46 -37.66 1.77
C VAL A 654 -4.67 -36.77 1.49
N THR A 655 -5.32 -36.94 0.34
CA THR A 655 -6.48 -36.14 -0.09
C THR A 655 -7.79 -36.92 -0.11
N CYS A 656 -7.79 -38.21 0.25
CA CYS A 656 -9.00 -39.04 0.27
C CYS A 656 -10.09 -38.39 1.15
N GLY A 657 -11.30 -38.25 0.59
CA GLY A 657 -12.45 -37.62 1.24
C GLY A 657 -12.48 -36.09 1.20
N MET A 658 -11.51 -35.44 0.54
CA MET A 658 -11.52 -33.98 0.34
C MET A 658 -12.27 -33.60 -0.95
N PRO A 659 -12.86 -32.38 -1.02
CA PRO A 659 -13.47 -31.87 -2.25
C PRO A 659 -12.46 -31.80 -3.39
N LYS A 660 -12.87 -32.20 -4.60
CA LYS A 660 -12.04 -32.15 -5.81
C LYS A 660 -11.86 -30.74 -6.36
N ILE A 661 -10.71 -30.52 -6.98
CA ILE A 661 -10.38 -29.37 -7.82
C ILE A 661 -9.70 -29.89 -9.09
N GLU A 662 -10.39 -30.71 -9.87
CA GLU A 662 -9.76 -31.35 -11.03
C GLU A 662 -9.77 -30.42 -12.25
N THR A 663 -10.86 -29.70 -12.46
CA THR A 663 -11.08 -28.82 -13.61
C THR A 663 -10.92 -27.34 -13.25
N ASP A 664 -10.77 -26.50 -14.27
CA ASP A 664 -10.80 -25.04 -14.11
C ASP A 664 -12.17 -24.54 -13.59
N ILE A 665 -13.27 -25.23 -13.92
CA ILE A 665 -14.60 -24.97 -13.35
C ILE A 665 -14.65 -25.31 -11.85
N ASP A 666 -14.08 -26.44 -11.42
CA ASP A 666 -14.02 -26.78 -9.99
C ASP A 666 -13.29 -25.71 -9.18
N ALA A 667 -12.17 -25.20 -9.74
CA ALA A 667 -11.42 -24.08 -9.17
C ALA A 667 -12.27 -22.79 -9.11
N CYS A 668 -13.05 -22.49 -10.15
CA CYS A 668 -13.98 -21.36 -10.12
C CYS A 668 -15.03 -21.52 -9.02
N GLU A 669 -15.60 -22.71 -8.85
CA GLU A 669 -16.59 -22.98 -7.81
C GLU A 669 -16.00 -22.90 -6.40
N VAL A 670 -14.72 -23.29 -6.20
CA VAL A 670 -14.01 -23.04 -4.93
C VAL A 670 -14.01 -21.55 -4.59
N ILE A 671 -13.67 -20.69 -5.55
CA ILE A 671 -13.64 -19.23 -5.35
C ILE A 671 -15.05 -18.71 -5.02
N LEU A 672 -16.05 -19.08 -5.83
CA LEU A 672 -17.43 -18.62 -5.68
C LEU A 672 -18.05 -19.05 -4.34
N GLN A 673 -17.78 -20.29 -3.92
CA GLN A 673 -18.36 -20.88 -2.73
C GLN A 673 -17.76 -20.34 -1.43
N LEU A 674 -16.46 -20.01 -1.43
CA LEU A 674 -15.74 -19.57 -0.23
C LEU A 674 -15.75 -18.05 0.00
N ALA A 675 -16.09 -17.25 -1.01
CA ALA A 675 -16.03 -15.79 -0.91
C ALA A 675 -17.36 -15.15 -0.45
N PRO A 676 -17.33 -14.14 0.43
CA PRO A 676 -18.51 -13.40 0.86
C PRO A 676 -19.17 -12.60 -0.26
N GLU A 677 -18.43 -12.22 -1.31
CA GLU A 677 -18.99 -11.47 -2.44
C GLU A 677 -19.91 -12.31 -3.34
N THR A 678 -19.87 -13.64 -3.20
CA THR A 678 -20.56 -14.58 -4.11
C THR A 678 -21.39 -15.62 -3.36
N ASN A 679 -21.29 -15.69 -2.04
CA ASN A 679 -22.07 -16.55 -1.17
C ASN A 679 -22.60 -15.78 0.04
N GLY A 680 -23.91 -15.56 0.08
CA GLY A 680 -24.58 -14.75 1.10
C GLY A 680 -24.40 -15.27 2.52
N HIS A 681 -24.31 -16.59 2.69
CA HIS A 681 -24.05 -17.20 4.00
C HIS A 681 -22.63 -16.87 4.51
N VAL A 682 -21.65 -16.78 3.60
CA VAL A 682 -20.31 -16.31 3.94
C VAL A 682 -20.31 -14.81 4.21
N ALA A 683 -21.06 -14.03 3.42
CA ALA A 683 -21.21 -12.59 3.60
C ALA A 683 -21.69 -12.22 5.01
N VAL A 684 -22.76 -12.88 5.48
CA VAL A 684 -23.32 -12.66 6.82
C VAL A 684 -22.28 -12.99 7.90
N LYS A 685 -21.62 -14.15 7.82
CA LYS A 685 -20.55 -14.53 8.78
C LYS A 685 -19.38 -13.54 8.78
N ALA A 686 -18.99 -13.03 7.63
CA ALA A 686 -17.91 -12.06 7.51
C ALA A 686 -18.29 -10.71 8.15
N TRP A 687 -19.51 -10.23 7.92
CA TRP A 687 -20.02 -9.02 8.56
C TRP A 687 -20.19 -9.18 10.07
N GLU A 688 -20.64 -10.34 10.54
CA GLU A 688 -20.70 -10.67 11.98
C GLU A 688 -19.32 -10.63 12.63
N ALA A 689 -18.30 -11.17 11.95
CA ALA A 689 -16.91 -11.14 12.42
C ALA A 689 -16.38 -9.69 12.54
N LEU A 690 -16.71 -8.81 11.58
CA LEU A 690 -16.36 -7.40 11.67
C LEU A 690 -17.14 -6.68 12.78
N GLY A 691 -18.43 -6.99 12.95
CA GLY A 691 -19.27 -6.39 13.99
C GLY A 691 -18.76 -6.65 15.41
N LYS A 692 -18.09 -7.78 15.63
CA LYS A 692 -17.39 -8.06 16.90
C LYS A 692 -16.22 -7.10 17.18
N GLN A 693 -15.51 -6.66 16.14
CA GLN A 693 -14.42 -5.70 16.29
C GLN A 693 -14.94 -4.28 16.50
N THR A 694 -15.95 -3.89 15.74
CA THR A 694 -16.50 -2.52 15.75
C THR A 694 -17.49 -2.28 16.90
N GLY A 695 -18.06 -3.34 17.47
CA GLY A 695 -19.13 -3.25 18.46
C GLY A 695 -20.49 -2.86 17.86
N LEU A 696 -20.62 -2.86 16.53
CA LEU A 696 -21.80 -2.45 15.78
C LEU A 696 -22.28 -3.63 14.92
N ASP A 697 -23.61 -3.75 14.74
CA ASP A 697 -24.13 -4.73 13.78
C ASP A 697 -23.91 -4.23 12.35
N HIS A 698 -23.39 -5.12 11.50
CA HIS A 698 -23.21 -4.88 10.08
C HIS A 698 -23.86 -5.98 9.21
N THR A 699 -24.51 -6.96 9.83
CA THR A 699 -25.10 -8.11 9.12
C THR A 699 -26.28 -7.70 8.23
N HIS A 700 -26.95 -6.59 8.55
CA HIS A 700 -28.02 -6.01 7.72
C HIS A 700 -27.58 -5.73 6.27
N LEU A 701 -26.29 -5.51 6.04
CA LEU A 701 -25.71 -5.27 4.72
C LEU A 701 -25.76 -6.49 3.78
N ALA A 702 -25.94 -7.69 4.32
CA ALA A 702 -25.97 -8.93 3.54
C ALA A 702 -27.15 -9.87 3.86
N ILE A 703 -27.84 -9.70 4.98
CA ILE A 703 -28.87 -10.65 5.45
C ILE A 703 -30.01 -10.87 4.44
N HIS A 704 -30.38 -9.83 3.68
CA HIS A 704 -31.43 -9.90 2.65
C HIS A 704 -31.00 -10.71 1.41
N ARG A 705 -29.71 -11.04 1.29
CA ARG A 705 -29.13 -11.89 0.23
C ARG A 705 -28.42 -13.12 0.80
N GLU A 706 -28.70 -13.51 2.05
CA GLU A 706 -28.01 -14.62 2.73
C GLU A 706 -28.13 -15.95 1.95
N ASP A 707 -29.27 -16.21 1.32
CA ASP A 707 -29.47 -17.44 0.56
C ASP A 707 -28.71 -17.46 -0.78
N GLU A 708 -28.32 -16.30 -1.31
CA GLU A 708 -27.73 -16.17 -2.64
C GLU A 708 -26.39 -16.89 -2.75
N LYS A 709 -26.25 -17.71 -3.80
CA LYS A 709 -25.02 -18.42 -4.15
C LYS A 709 -24.82 -18.31 -5.65
N ILE A 710 -23.82 -17.52 -6.04
CA ILE A 710 -23.44 -17.37 -7.46
C ILE A 710 -22.71 -18.64 -7.90
N ARG A 711 -23.11 -19.21 -9.05
CA ARG A 711 -22.47 -20.39 -9.66
C ARG A 711 -21.84 -20.07 -11.00
N TYR A 712 -20.82 -20.85 -11.37
CA TYR A 712 -20.14 -20.69 -12.65
C TYR A 712 -21.12 -20.82 -13.82
N ARG A 713 -22.02 -21.81 -13.78
CA ARG A 713 -23.03 -22.02 -14.83
C ARG A 713 -24.08 -20.91 -14.88
N ASP A 714 -24.39 -20.28 -13.74
CA ASP A 714 -25.35 -19.17 -13.71
C ASP A 714 -24.76 -17.90 -14.33
N ILE A 715 -23.48 -17.63 -14.08
CA ILE A 715 -22.81 -16.47 -14.68
C ILE A 715 -22.53 -16.66 -16.19
N GLN A 716 -22.46 -17.91 -16.66
CA GLN A 716 -22.49 -18.21 -18.11
C GLN A 716 -23.84 -17.84 -18.72
N ALA A 717 -24.94 -18.11 -18.01
CA ALA A 717 -26.26 -17.74 -18.48
C ALA A 717 -26.45 -16.22 -18.50
N GLN A 718 -26.00 -15.52 -17.45
CA GLN A 718 -25.98 -14.06 -17.39
C GLN A 718 -25.06 -13.59 -16.24
N PRO A 719 -24.24 -12.53 -16.45
CA PRO A 719 -23.42 -11.94 -15.38
C PRO A 719 -24.22 -11.64 -14.11
N ARG A 720 -23.64 -11.90 -12.94
CA ARG A 720 -24.31 -11.70 -11.65
C ARG A 720 -23.67 -10.54 -10.89
N LYS A 721 -24.51 -9.69 -10.29
CA LYS A 721 -24.06 -8.64 -9.39
C LYS A 721 -23.64 -9.28 -8.06
N ILE A 722 -22.43 -8.97 -7.60
CA ILE A 722 -21.90 -9.50 -6.33
C ILE A 722 -22.63 -8.94 -5.09
N ILE A 723 -22.34 -9.52 -3.92
CA ILE A 723 -22.91 -9.20 -2.61
C ILE A 723 -22.00 -8.20 -1.86
N SER A 724 -22.58 -7.30 -1.09
CA SER A 724 -21.86 -6.41 -0.17
C SER A 724 -21.01 -7.22 0.81
N SER A 725 -19.72 -6.89 0.92
CA SER A 725 -18.75 -7.65 1.71
C SER A 725 -17.85 -6.73 2.54
N PRO A 726 -17.46 -7.14 3.77
CA PRO A 726 -16.53 -6.36 4.60
C PRO A 726 -15.12 -6.27 4.00
N THR A 727 -14.79 -7.07 2.99
CA THR A 727 -13.55 -6.91 2.19
C THR A 727 -13.48 -5.52 1.56
N TRP A 728 -14.61 -4.95 1.16
CA TRP A 728 -14.68 -3.69 0.43
C TRP A 728 -15.21 -2.56 1.33
N SER A 729 -15.30 -1.35 0.79
CA SER A 729 -15.77 -0.17 1.55
C SER A 729 -16.96 0.55 0.93
N GLY A 730 -17.46 0.07 -0.21
CA GLY A 730 -18.77 0.43 -0.76
C GLY A 730 -19.78 -0.69 -0.54
N ILE A 731 -21.04 -0.41 -0.85
CA ILE A 731 -22.14 -1.39 -0.79
C ILE A 731 -22.66 -1.70 -2.19
N GLU A 732 -23.10 -2.93 -2.38
CA GLU A 732 -23.75 -3.40 -3.59
C GLU A 732 -25.26 -3.39 -3.37
N SER A 733 -25.87 -2.25 -3.72
CA SER A 733 -27.29 -1.95 -3.46
C SER A 733 -28.04 -1.64 -4.75
N GLU A 734 -29.35 -1.85 -4.75
CA GLU A 734 -30.25 -1.45 -5.85
C GLU A 734 -30.63 0.04 -5.80
N THR A 735 -30.35 0.72 -4.69
CA THR A 735 -30.75 2.13 -4.46
C THR A 735 -29.58 3.10 -4.39
N VAL A 736 -28.35 2.59 -4.20
CA VAL A 736 -27.13 3.40 -4.17
C VAL A 736 -26.00 2.66 -4.86
N SER A 737 -25.32 3.36 -5.78
CA SER A 737 -24.14 2.83 -6.48
C SER A 737 -22.99 2.59 -5.51
N TYR A 738 -22.15 1.61 -5.82
CA TYR A 738 -20.91 1.37 -5.07
C TYR A 738 -20.06 2.64 -5.01
N ASN A 739 -19.66 3.04 -3.80
CA ASN A 739 -18.75 4.15 -3.56
C ASN A 739 -17.73 3.79 -2.47
N ALA A 740 -16.44 3.95 -2.76
CA ALA A 740 -15.40 3.61 -1.79
C ALA A 740 -15.42 4.57 -0.59
N GLY A 741 -15.31 4.01 0.62
CA GLY A 741 -15.42 4.75 1.87
C GLY A 741 -16.85 4.92 2.38
N TYR A 742 -17.86 4.44 1.64
CA TYR A 742 -19.27 4.57 2.02
C TYR A 742 -19.55 3.92 3.38
N THR A 743 -19.10 2.67 3.56
CA THR A 743 -19.24 1.95 4.84
C THR A 743 -18.48 2.64 5.98
N ASN A 744 -17.34 3.28 5.71
CA ASN A 744 -16.64 4.03 6.75
C ASN A 744 -17.50 5.20 7.26
N VAL A 745 -18.14 5.94 6.36
CA VAL A 745 -18.97 7.10 6.69
C VAL A 745 -20.33 6.72 7.28
N HIS A 746 -20.97 5.66 6.74
CA HIS A 746 -22.37 5.34 7.04
C HIS A 746 -22.51 4.20 8.07
N GLU A 747 -21.54 3.29 8.15
CA GLU A 747 -21.50 2.17 9.09
C GLU A 747 -20.51 2.41 10.23
N MET A 748 -19.85 3.59 10.26
CA MET A 748 -18.89 3.98 11.28
C MET A 748 -17.70 3.01 11.42
N ILE A 749 -17.37 2.29 10.35
CA ILE A 749 -16.22 1.38 10.32
C ILE A 749 -14.94 2.23 10.15
N PRO A 750 -13.91 2.08 10.99
CA PRO A 750 -12.69 2.87 10.85
C PRO A 750 -11.94 2.56 9.56
N TRP A 751 -11.28 3.59 9.01
CA TRP A 751 -10.18 3.34 8.09
C TRP A 751 -9.06 2.65 8.87
N ARG A 752 -8.33 1.72 8.25
CA ARG A 752 -7.29 0.95 8.94
C ARG A 752 -5.97 1.73 8.99
N THR A 753 -6.05 2.91 9.56
CA THR A 753 -4.96 3.87 9.78
C THR A 753 -4.66 3.96 11.28
N LEU A 754 -3.54 4.57 11.65
CA LEU A 754 -3.18 4.80 13.04
C LEU A 754 -4.33 5.49 13.83
N THR A 755 -4.95 6.51 13.24
CA THR A 755 -6.02 7.28 13.89
C THR A 755 -7.40 6.64 13.75
N GLY A 756 -7.57 5.65 12.87
CA GLY A 756 -8.89 5.11 12.48
C GLY A 756 -9.61 5.95 11.43
N ARG A 757 -9.04 7.11 11.06
CA ARG A 757 -9.65 8.13 10.21
C ARG A 757 -8.80 8.36 8.95
N GLN A 758 -9.31 9.13 8.00
CA GLN A 758 -8.52 9.53 6.84
C GLN A 758 -7.36 10.44 7.29
N GLN A 759 -6.12 10.10 6.95
CA GLN A 759 -4.94 10.78 7.48
C GLN A 759 -4.37 11.84 6.52
N PHE A 760 -4.41 13.10 6.93
CA PHE A 760 -3.64 14.18 6.32
C PHE A 760 -2.17 14.13 6.74
N TYR A 761 -1.91 13.77 8.01
CA TYR A 761 -0.59 13.79 8.62
C TYR A 761 0.00 12.39 8.82
N MET A 762 1.20 12.20 8.29
CA MET A 762 1.97 10.96 8.36
C MET A 762 3.13 11.12 9.33
N ASP A 763 3.01 10.56 10.53
CA ASP A 763 3.92 10.82 11.65
C ASP A 763 5.08 9.82 11.76
N HIS A 764 5.17 8.86 10.83
CA HIS A 764 6.27 7.91 10.78
C HIS A 764 7.61 8.65 10.56
N PRO A 765 8.71 8.28 11.24
CA PRO A 765 9.99 8.98 11.14
C PRO A 765 10.54 9.08 9.72
N TRP A 766 10.37 8.07 8.86
CA TRP A 766 10.76 8.19 7.45
C TRP A 766 9.87 9.20 6.70
N MET A 767 8.55 9.18 6.90
CA MET A 767 7.66 10.14 6.24
C MET A 767 8.02 11.59 6.59
N THR A 768 8.32 11.87 7.85
CA THR A 768 8.74 13.21 8.29
C THR A 768 10.14 13.58 7.82
N ALA A 769 11.11 12.63 7.85
CA ALA A 769 12.47 12.85 7.38
C ALA A 769 12.57 13.06 5.86
N PHE A 770 11.73 12.38 5.08
CA PHE A 770 11.58 12.61 3.64
C PHE A 770 10.63 13.76 3.32
N GLY A 771 10.15 14.53 4.31
CA GLY A 771 9.42 15.77 4.08
C GLY A 771 7.97 15.60 3.61
N GLU A 772 7.42 14.41 3.83
CA GLU A 772 6.09 13.99 3.38
C GLU A 772 5.14 13.77 4.56
N GLY A 773 5.43 14.38 5.72
CA GLY A 773 4.48 14.40 6.85
C GLY A 773 3.14 15.00 6.42
N PHE A 774 3.17 16.13 5.71
CA PHE A 774 2.03 16.71 5.01
C PHE A 774 2.23 16.63 3.48
N SER A 775 1.14 16.78 2.73
CA SER A 775 1.23 16.94 1.28
C SER A 775 1.95 18.25 0.96
N SER A 776 2.92 18.19 0.04
CA SER A 776 3.65 19.35 -0.47
C SER A 776 3.86 19.21 -1.97
N TYR A 777 4.22 20.29 -2.67
CA TYR A 777 4.70 20.17 -4.04
C TYR A 777 6.13 19.65 -4.05
N ARG A 778 6.39 18.65 -4.89
CA ARG A 778 7.72 18.17 -5.24
C ARG A 778 7.88 18.20 -6.77
N PRO A 779 8.94 18.82 -7.30
CA PRO A 779 9.18 18.81 -8.73
C PRO A 779 9.59 17.40 -9.19
N PRO A 780 9.48 17.08 -10.49
CA PRO A 780 10.07 15.86 -11.04
C PRO A 780 11.54 15.71 -10.64
N VAL A 781 11.96 14.47 -10.35
CA VAL A 781 13.37 14.17 -10.07
C VAL A 781 14.19 14.21 -11.36
N ASP A 782 15.44 14.66 -11.26
CA ASP A 782 16.41 14.52 -12.34
C ASP A 782 17.05 13.12 -12.29
N LEU A 783 16.80 12.33 -13.32
CA LEU A 783 17.32 10.97 -13.46
C LEU A 783 18.76 10.94 -14.02
N LYS A 784 19.31 12.07 -14.47
CA LYS A 784 20.70 12.23 -14.94
C LYS A 784 21.07 11.26 -16.07
N THR A 785 20.10 10.88 -16.92
CA THR A 785 20.26 9.84 -17.94
C THR A 785 20.69 10.35 -19.32
N THR A 786 20.50 11.65 -19.60
CA THR A 786 20.65 12.22 -20.95
C THR A 786 21.98 12.95 -21.16
N HIS A 787 22.44 13.74 -20.18
CA HIS A 787 23.62 14.62 -20.33
C HIS A 787 24.89 13.85 -20.71
N ALA A 788 25.14 12.69 -20.09
CA ALA A 788 26.30 11.85 -20.41
C ALA A 788 26.24 11.16 -21.79
N MET A 789 25.08 11.21 -22.45
CA MET A 789 24.84 10.58 -23.75
C MET A 789 24.81 11.57 -24.92
N GLN A 790 24.55 12.84 -24.64
CA GLN A 790 24.53 13.92 -25.63
C GLN A 790 25.85 13.96 -26.43
N ASP A 791 25.74 13.94 -27.76
CA ASP A 791 26.84 13.97 -28.73
C ASP A 791 27.88 12.83 -28.57
N ARG A 792 27.57 11.79 -27.79
CA ARG A 792 28.49 10.66 -27.55
C ARG A 792 28.61 9.73 -28.77
N LYS A 793 27.57 9.63 -29.59
CA LYS A 793 27.51 8.79 -30.81
C LYS A 793 26.75 9.51 -31.94
N PRO A 794 27.29 10.61 -32.48
CA PRO A 794 26.58 11.44 -33.45
C PRO A 794 26.35 10.68 -34.76
N ASN A 795 25.19 10.89 -35.37
CA ASN A 795 24.85 10.37 -36.71
C ASN A 795 24.82 11.46 -37.81
N GLY A 796 25.28 12.66 -37.48
CA GLY A 796 25.28 13.84 -38.37
C GLY A 796 24.05 14.75 -38.24
N ASN A 797 23.03 14.37 -37.46
CA ASN A 797 21.86 15.21 -37.16
C ASN A 797 21.95 15.86 -35.78
N LYS A 798 21.20 16.94 -35.56
CA LYS A 798 21.09 17.60 -34.25
C LYS A 798 20.37 16.70 -33.24
N GLU A 799 20.94 16.55 -32.04
CA GLU A 799 20.35 15.87 -30.90
C GLU A 799 19.61 16.87 -29.98
N ILE A 800 18.50 16.43 -29.37
CA ILE A 800 17.68 17.21 -28.43
C ILE A 800 17.23 16.35 -27.25
N ALA A 801 17.21 16.92 -26.04
CA ALA A 801 16.65 16.29 -24.85
C ALA A 801 15.16 16.63 -24.72
N LEU A 802 14.33 15.62 -24.44
CA LEU A 802 12.88 15.74 -24.27
C LEU A 802 12.42 14.87 -23.11
N ASN A 803 11.32 15.25 -22.46
CA ASN A 803 10.66 14.40 -21.48
C ASN A 803 9.99 13.19 -22.16
N PHE A 804 10.26 11.98 -21.67
CA PHE A 804 9.75 10.73 -22.25
C PHE A 804 8.54 10.21 -21.46
N ILE A 805 7.34 10.61 -21.89
CA ILE A 805 6.08 10.18 -21.27
C ILE A 805 5.49 8.99 -22.03
N THR A 806 5.07 7.95 -21.31
CA THR A 806 4.58 6.67 -21.87
C THR A 806 3.12 6.40 -21.48
N PRO A 807 2.15 7.19 -21.96
CA PRO A 807 0.74 6.92 -21.69
C PRO A 807 0.33 5.61 -22.36
N HIS A 808 -0.70 4.95 -21.81
CA HIS A 808 -1.22 3.73 -22.42
C HIS A 808 -1.77 4.02 -23.83
N GLN A 809 -1.41 3.17 -24.78
CA GLN A 809 -1.76 3.35 -26.18
C GLN A 809 -3.24 3.08 -26.46
N LYS A 810 -3.73 3.63 -27.58
CA LYS A 810 -5.07 3.37 -28.10
C LYS A 810 -5.18 2.02 -28.84
N TRP A 811 -4.08 1.56 -29.45
CA TRP A 811 -4.05 0.44 -30.40
C TRP A 811 -3.62 -0.88 -29.77
N GLY A 812 -3.82 -1.03 -28.46
CA GLY A 812 -3.54 -2.24 -27.73
C GLY A 812 -3.78 -2.05 -26.24
N ILE A 813 -3.87 -3.16 -25.51
CA ILE A 813 -3.90 -3.15 -24.05
C ILE A 813 -2.53 -3.59 -23.58
N HIS A 814 -1.73 -2.61 -23.17
CA HIS A 814 -0.29 -2.78 -22.99
C HIS A 814 0.35 -3.27 -24.30
N SER A 815 1.02 -4.43 -24.29
CA SER A 815 1.51 -5.09 -25.51
C SER A 815 0.52 -6.10 -26.10
N THR A 816 -0.55 -6.47 -25.40
CA THR A 816 -1.57 -7.36 -25.99
C THR A 816 -2.27 -6.58 -27.09
N TYR A 817 -2.44 -7.25 -28.25
CA TYR A 817 -2.91 -6.68 -29.51
C TYR A 817 -1.94 -5.75 -30.26
N SER A 818 -0.75 -5.43 -29.72
CA SER A 818 0.19 -4.56 -30.44
C SER A 818 0.70 -5.20 -31.74
N ASP A 819 0.69 -6.52 -31.82
CA ASP A 819 1.02 -7.34 -32.98
C ASP A 819 -0.21 -7.80 -33.78
N ASN A 820 -1.42 -7.45 -33.33
CA ASN A 820 -2.64 -7.79 -34.05
C ASN A 820 -2.74 -6.95 -35.32
N LEU A 821 -2.87 -7.62 -36.47
CA LEU A 821 -2.89 -6.96 -37.78
C LEU A 821 -3.97 -5.89 -37.88
N HIS A 822 -5.17 -6.12 -37.34
CA HIS A 822 -6.24 -5.11 -37.38
C HIS A 822 -5.85 -3.84 -36.62
N MET A 823 -5.24 -4.00 -35.43
CA MET A 823 -4.80 -2.83 -34.64
C MET A 823 -3.65 -2.09 -35.34
N LEU A 824 -2.69 -2.82 -35.92
CA LEU A 824 -1.61 -2.23 -36.71
C LEU A 824 -2.15 -1.47 -37.93
N THR A 825 -3.14 -2.03 -38.62
CA THR A 825 -3.78 -1.37 -39.77
C THR A 825 -4.51 -0.10 -39.36
N LEU A 826 -5.16 -0.06 -38.19
CA LEU A 826 -5.84 1.15 -37.69
C LEU A 826 -4.89 2.23 -37.14
N SER A 827 -3.67 1.84 -36.77
CA SER A 827 -2.66 2.77 -36.24
C SER A 827 -1.90 3.56 -37.31
N ARG A 828 -1.86 3.02 -38.53
CA ARG A 828 -1.26 3.64 -39.72
C ARG A 828 -2.26 4.55 -40.39
#